data_AF-A0AAW0R5Z4-F1
#
_entry.id   AF-A0AAW0R5Z4-F1
#
_cell.length_a   1.000
_cell.length_b   1.000
_cell.length_c   1.000
_cell.angle_alpha   90.00
_cell.angle_beta   90.00
_cell.angle_gamma   90.00
#
_symmetry.space_group_name_H-M   'P 1'
#
loop_
_entity.id
_entity.type
_entity.pdbx_description
1 polymer ?
#
loop_
_entity_poly.entity_id
_entity_poly.type
_entity_poly.pdbx_seq_one_letter_code
_entity_poly.pdbx_strand_id
1 'polypeptide(L)'
;MSEVHHLTNPQLQALFDILTHHETYREVESFKGPVAIARYGYPFSTSAEGSDPISDTPLLQLLLTRLVLPMPGMNDFPADFWSVKFRAVMQRLGEADLSESYDKASMGTRKTLATAASAFHEAVTRGMLGGVPPPAESPPPRRWDPDHTSAADLEGSFDFCARDIVYGDLLERLFHFARQSQDFDRFSLQIGDAIEYIVIHLATFLHHMFICSPEGPYLLKLIESFSKLYPYTMVAQTLRLGNAATMINAMNKLFLSKMTMGGITNWMGITQNANDGMNLMQRMLSIIVDFDAGDFRKAAETIKKTKDRPSDRHFAVIDWHVKRPGDLHENARVNSMLDHKSIITTILEEEDPALAASLSNAHHALLQEYYSARLSARDREQIIKVFCRSNPDYFTSLMKDGSASMEPIIRAVHARVALHKYVPLIQKFVDGLIQTSKPEKKTKVRPSVEDYVVLLRKHKPSLFKFLHEVSINCPEIQKLFLDWVKEAAKSFRQQPPTYEQSHHPRYHPSASAAYHTTGHGNGGGAGALSGALQTLYRGLPRETQRQVAAVLDQHAGYLAGVHEGSRRRLQQILDRLAGVRESAVRRSMQGPGVYLARWHALLDGAVITPGAPGHGVVLRCGRDIRGSRAAGKTGMKGAAGEESGSGSGSGSDDGSGDSAVGLVPALLKTAGGGNGGNATAAPREPDAAFVMEALGKPFRELVAGISGVTARDGAVGV
;
A
#
# COMPACT_ATOMS: atom_id res chain seq x y z
N MET A 1 49.25 -13.90 2.92
CA MET A 1 48.31 -12.77 2.77
C MET A 1 47.04 -13.33 2.14
N SER A 2 46.07 -13.71 2.98
CA SER A 2 44.88 -14.45 2.57
C SER A 2 43.81 -13.50 2.04
N GLU A 3 43.26 -13.78 0.85
CA GLU A 3 42.38 -12.90 0.09
C GLU A 3 41.20 -12.33 0.90
N VAL A 4 40.98 -11.02 0.78
CA VAL A 4 39.77 -10.38 1.30
C VAL A 4 38.64 -10.69 0.33
N HIS A 5 37.69 -11.54 0.73
CA HIS A 5 36.49 -11.80 -0.08
C HIS A 5 35.72 -10.50 -0.34
N HIS A 6 35.64 -10.14 -1.61
CA HIS A 6 34.85 -9.03 -2.12
C HIS A 6 33.46 -9.54 -2.50
N LEU A 7 32.41 -8.74 -2.27
CA LEU A 7 31.09 -9.11 -2.78
C LEU A 7 31.05 -8.87 -4.29
N THR A 8 30.42 -9.78 -5.02
CA THR A 8 30.12 -9.60 -6.45
C THR A 8 29.00 -8.58 -6.65
N ASN A 9 28.80 -8.10 -7.87
CA ASN A 9 27.67 -7.20 -8.17
C ASN A 9 26.30 -7.82 -7.81
N PRO A 10 25.99 -9.08 -8.18
CA PRO A 10 24.75 -9.73 -7.75
C PRO A 10 24.60 -9.81 -6.22
N GLN A 11 25.69 -10.10 -5.51
CA GLN A 11 25.68 -10.13 -4.04
C GLN A 11 25.45 -8.73 -3.43
N LEU A 12 26.06 -7.68 -3.99
CA LEU A 12 25.83 -6.30 -3.56
C LEU A 12 24.39 -5.86 -3.82
N GLN A 13 23.84 -6.20 -4.98
CA GLN A 13 22.43 -5.96 -5.30
C GLN A 13 21.52 -6.69 -4.32
N ALA A 14 21.79 -7.96 -4.04
CA ALA A 14 21.04 -8.76 -3.08
C ALA A 14 21.11 -8.17 -1.67
N LEU A 15 22.30 -7.74 -1.22
CA LEU A 15 22.48 -7.13 0.09
C LEU A 15 21.70 -5.83 0.20
N PHE A 16 21.79 -4.98 -0.82
CA PHE A 16 21.06 -3.72 -0.86
C PHE A 16 19.54 -3.93 -0.85
N ASP A 17 19.08 -4.90 -1.63
CA ASP A 17 17.67 -5.27 -1.71
C ASP A 17 17.15 -5.79 -0.36
N ILE A 18 17.83 -6.72 0.31
CA ILE A 18 17.49 -7.21 1.66
C ILE A 18 17.41 -6.04 2.64
N LEU A 19 18.50 -5.26 2.75
CA LEU A 19 18.60 -4.22 3.75
C LEU A 19 17.53 -3.15 3.56
N THR A 20 17.31 -2.67 2.32
CA THR A 20 16.26 -1.68 2.04
C THR A 20 14.85 -2.21 2.29
N HIS A 21 14.58 -3.46 1.92
CA HIS A 21 13.27 -4.10 2.09
C HIS A 21 12.87 -4.17 3.58
N HIS A 22 13.73 -4.78 4.39
CA HIS A 22 13.48 -4.97 5.81
C HIS A 22 13.56 -3.66 6.61
N GLU A 23 14.48 -2.75 6.25
CA GLU A 23 14.61 -1.44 6.89
C GLU A 23 13.34 -0.61 6.67
N THR A 24 12.88 -0.50 5.41
CA THR A 24 11.67 0.28 5.07
C THR A 24 10.45 -0.26 5.81
N TYR A 25 10.28 -1.59 5.84
CA TYR A 25 9.14 -2.18 6.53
C TYR A 25 9.22 -1.97 8.05
N ARG A 26 10.41 -2.08 8.66
CA ARG A 26 10.58 -1.77 10.08
C ARG A 26 10.24 -0.32 10.41
N GLU A 27 10.66 0.62 9.56
CA GLU A 27 10.29 2.03 9.72
C GLU A 27 8.77 2.22 9.67
N VAL A 28 8.09 1.63 8.68
CA VAL A 28 6.62 1.67 8.57
C VAL A 28 5.94 1.04 9.80
N GLU A 29 6.45 -0.08 10.31
CA GLU A 29 5.91 -0.72 11.52
C GLU A 29 6.11 0.11 12.79
N SER A 30 7.16 0.93 12.85
CA SER A 30 7.41 1.79 14.03
C SER A 30 6.28 2.79 14.29
N PHE A 31 5.55 3.21 13.24
CA PHE A 31 4.39 4.12 13.33
C PHE A 31 3.16 3.50 14.03
N LYS A 32 3.23 2.23 14.46
CA LYS A 32 2.25 1.67 15.39
C LYS A 32 2.25 2.39 16.73
N GLY A 33 3.41 2.89 17.18
CA GLY A 33 3.57 3.57 18.46
C GLY A 33 3.77 5.08 18.33
N PRO A 34 3.35 5.88 19.33
CA PRO A 34 3.51 7.34 19.30
C PRO A 34 4.98 7.80 19.34
N VAL A 35 5.89 6.96 19.85
CA VAL A 35 7.33 7.27 19.96
C VAL A 35 7.98 7.51 18.59
N ALA A 36 7.61 6.72 17.57
CA ALA A 36 8.17 6.88 16.23
C ALA A 36 7.87 8.27 15.64
N ILE A 37 6.69 8.81 15.92
CA ILE A 37 6.28 10.15 15.48
C ILE A 37 7.10 11.22 16.19
N ALA A 38 7.40 11.03 17.48
CA ALA A 38 8.23 11.94 18.24
C ALA A 38 9.71 11.93 17.80
N ARG A 39 10.20 10.77 17.33
CA ARG A 39 11.59 10.56 16.87
C ARG A 39 11.78 10.66 15.36
N TYR A 40 10.76 11.10 14.63
CA TYR A 40 10.82 11.25 13.19
C TYR A 40 11.79 12.35 12.75
N GLY A 41 11.91 13.43 13.53
CA GLY A 41 12.68 14.62 13.17
C GLY A 41 11.89 15.58 12.27
N TYR A 42 12.59 16.40 11.48
CA TYR A 42 11.98 17.30 10.51
C TYR A 42 11.09 16.53 9.50
N PRO A 43 9.88 17.03 9.16
CA PRO A 43 9.27 18.30 9.58
C PRO A 43 8.37 18.22 10.83
N PHE A 44 8.36 17.09 11.55
CA PHE A 44 7.48 16.91 12.73
C PHE A 44 8.07 17.52 14.01
N SER A 45 9.37 17.80 14.03
CA SER A 45 10.03 18.60 15.05
C SER A 45 10.52 19.93 14.47
N THR A 46 10.37 21.00 15.24
CA THR A 46 11.05 22.27 15.01
C THR A 46 12.16 22.41 16.04
N SER A 47 13.39 21.99 15.74
CA SER A 47 14.52 22.33 16.61
C SER A 47 14.89 23.80 16.41
N ALA A 48 14.78 24.60 17.47
CA ALA A 48 15.21 25.99 17.48
C ALA A 48 16.76 26.15 17.42
N GLU A 49 17.53 25.06 17.59
CA GLU A 49 18.98 25.09 17.82
C GLU A 49 19.81 24.31 16.79
N GLY A 50 19.34 24.17 15.55
CA GLY A 50 20.19 23.79 14.41
C GLY A 50 20.76 22.35 14.39
N SER A 51 20.45 21.50 15.38
CA SER A 51 20.73 20.06 15.31
C SER A 51 19.44 19.26 15.50
N ASP A 52 18.63 19.16 14.45
CA ASP A 52 17.55 18.17 14.48
C ASP A 52 18.15 16.78 14.76
N PRO A 53 17.57 16.02 15.70
CA PRO A 53 18.03 14.68 16.00
C PRO A 53 17.93 13.81 14.74
N ILE A 54 18.90 12.92 14.59
CA ILE A 54 18.90 11.91 13.52
C ILE A 54 17.59 11.12 13.61
N SER A 55 16.89 11.00 12.48
CA SER A 55 15.61 10.29 12.41
C SER A 55 15.79 8.80 12.70
N ASP A 56 14.90 8.23 13.50
CA ASP A 56 14.77 6.76 13.67
C ASP A 56 14.14 6.10 12.42
N THR A 57 13.59 6.91 11.50
CA THR A 57 12.96 6.48 10.24
C THR A 57 13.56 7.22 9.02
N PRO A 58 14.86 7.03 8.76
CA PRO A 58 15.60 7.79 7.76
C PRO A 58 15.15 7.57 6.31
N LEU A 59 14.66 6.37 5.94
CA LEU A 59 14.20 6.10 4.58
C LEU A 59 12.87 6.82 4.29
N LEU A 60 11.95 6.80 5.25
CA LEU A 60 10.68 7.55 5.14
C LEU A 60 10.92 9.06 5.18
N GLN A 61 11.87 9.54 5.99
CA GLN A 61 12.26 10.94 6.02
C GLN A 61 12.89 11.38 4.69
N LEU A 62 13.76 10.55 4.11
CA LEU A 62 14.38 10.83 2.81
C LEU A 62 13.32 11.04 1.72
N LEU A 63 12.32 10.15 1.64
CA LEU A 63 11.23 10.26 0.67
C LEU A 63 10.39 11.52 0.90
N LEU A 64 9.99 11.79 2.15
CA LEU A 64 9.17 12.95 2.49
C LEU A 64 9.90 14.25 2.14
N THR A 65 11.15 14.41 2.60
CA THR A 65 11.90 15.65 2.49
C THR A 65 12.36 15.97 1.07
N ARG A 66 12.72 14.95 0.26
CA ARG A 66 13.23 15.18 -1.10
C ARG A 66 12.14 15.22 -2.16
N LEU A 67 11.05 14.48 -2.00
CA LEU A 67 10.05 14.32 -3.05
C LEU A 67 8.72 15.01 -2.72
N VAL A 68 8.28 14.92 -1.46
CA VAL A 68 6.92 15.35 -1.08
C VAL A 68 6.88 16.80 -0.58
N LEU A 69 7.79 17.19 0.32
CA LEU A 69 7.82 18.57 0.83
C LEU A 69 8.10 19.63 -0.24
N PRO A 70 9.01 19.42 -1.21
CA PRO A 70 9.24 20.40 -2.28
C PRO A 70 8.13 20.46 -3.33
N MET A 71 7.13 19.56 -3.25
CA MET A 71 6.04 19.53 -4.22
C MET A 71 5.26 20.86 -4.18
N PRO A 72 4.89 21.43 -5.34
CA PRO A 72 4.12 22.65 -5.41
C PRO A 72 2.87 22.62 -4.52
N GLY A 73 2.83 23.58 -3.60
CA GLY A 73 1.79 23.76 -2.59
C GLY A 73 1.84 22.79 -1.40
N MET A 74 2.71 21.78 -1.38
CA MET A 74 3.10 21.09 -0.14
C MET A 74 4.19 21.87 0.61
N ASN A 75 5.00 22.65 -0.12
CA ASN A 75 5.99 23.56 0.43
C ASN A 75 5.38 24.83 1.05
N ASP A 76 4.11 25.12 0.74
CA ASP A 76 3.42 26.35 1.17
C ASP A 76 2.56 26.14 2.44
N PHE A 77 2.72 25.01 3.14
CA PHE A 77 2.00 24.76 4.39
C PHE A 77 2.46 25.71 5.50
N PRO A 78 1.55 26.11 6.42
CA PRO A 78 1.94 26.92 7.57
C PRO A 78 2.92 26.15 8.46
N ALA A 79 3.78 26.87 9.18
CA ALA A 79 4.86 26.29 10.00
C ALA A 79 4.37 25.28 11.06
N ASP A 80 3.12 25.42 11.52
CA ASP A 80 2.50 24.53 12.50
C ASP A 80 1.78 23.32 11.88
N PHE A 81 1.70 23.22 10.55
CA PHE A 81 1.04 22.12 9.85
C PHE A 81 1.66 20.78 10.21
N TRP A 82 2.96 20.62 9.99
CA TRP A 82 3.66 19.35 10.22
C TRP A 82 3.96 19.13 11.70
N SER A 83 4.55 20.13 12.34
CA SER A 83 5.11 20.06 13.69
C SER A 83 4.07 20.01 14.80
N VAL A 84 2.89 20.59 14.56
CA VAL A 84 1.80 20.64 15.55
C VAL A 84 0.60 19.82 15.08
N LYS A 85 -0.06 20.23 13.98
CA LYS A 85 -1.37 19.69 13.59
C LYS A 85 -1.28 18.24 13.11
N PHE A 86 -0.41 17.95 12.15
CA PHE A 86 -0.22 16.63 11.56
C PHE A 86 0.37 15.68 12.59
N ARG A 87 1.44 16.12 13.29
CA ARG A 87 2.04 15.38 14.39
C ARG A 87 1.02 14.99 15.46
N ALA A 88 0.14 15.91 15.88
CA ALA A 88 -0.87 15.61 16.90
C ALA A 88 -1.90 14.58 16.42
N VAL A 89 -2.34 14.62 15.16
CA VAL A 89 -3.22 13.58 14.61
C VAL A 89 -2.52 12.23 14.57
N MET A 90 -1.29 12.18 14.08
CA MET A 90 -0.49 10.95 14.04
C MET A 90 -0.26 10.39 15.44
N GLN A 91 0.09 11.24 16.41
CA GLN A 91 0.33 10.83 17.79
C GLN A 91 -0.93 10.24 18.41
N ARG A 92 -2.09 10.87 18.20
CA ARG A 92 -3.39 10.34 18.66
C ARG A 92 -3.73 9.00 18.00
N LEU A 93 -3.35 8.76 16.74
CA LEU A 93 -3.51 7.45 16.10
C LEU A 93 -2.58 6.39 16.69
N GLY A 94 -1.35 6.76 17.07
CA GLY A 94 -0.43 5.87 17.79
C GLY A 94 -0.94 5.55 19.20
N GLU A 95 -1.46 6.54 19.92
CA GLU A 95 -2.04 6.39 21.27
C GLU A 95 -3.38 5.64 21.27
N ALA A 96 -4.09 5.61 20.13
CA ALA A 96 -5.34 4.86 19.98
C ALA A 96 -5.17 3.35 20.14
N ASP A 97 -3.93 2.84 19.99
CA ASP A 97 -3.57 1.43 20.14
C ASP A 97 -4.48 0.54 19.26
N LEU A 98 -4.49 0.84 17.96
CA LEU A 98 -5.27 0.06 17.00
C LEU A 98 -4.70 -1.36 16.90
N SER A 99 -5.58 -2.35 16.99
CA SER A 99 -5.18 -3.75 17.05
C SER A 99 -4.46 -4.27 15.80
N GLU A 100 -3.69 -5.34 15.98
CA GLU A 100 -2.82 -5.93 14.96
C GLU A 100 -3.43 -7.16 14.28
N SER A 101 -2.83 -7.57 13.15
CA SER A 101 -3.17 -8.85 12.50
C SER A 101 -2.90 -10.04 13.44
N TYR A 102 -1.89 -9.92 14.31
CA TYR A 102 -1.57 -10.92 15.33
C TYR A 102 -2.77 -11.16 16.26
N ASP A 103 -3.29 -10.10 16.88
CA ASP A 103 -4.41 -10.17 17.83
C ASP A 103 -5.68 -10.76 17.18
N LYS A 104 -5.91 -10.41 15.91
CA LYS A 104 -7.11 -10.77 15.15
C LYS A 104 -7.04 -12.15 14.49
N ALA A 105 -5.91 -12.87 14.63
CA ALA A 105 -5.65 -14.13 13.95
C ALA A 105 -5.89 -14.11 12.42
N SER A 106 -5.80 -12.94 11.80
CA SER A 106 -6.17 -12.72 10.39
C SER A 106 -5.45 -11.51 9.80
N MET A 107 -5.29 -11.49 8.48
CA MET A 107 -4.66 -10.36 7.81
C MET A 107 -5.59 -9.14 7.82
N GLY A 108 -5.23 -8.09 8.55
CA GLY A 108 -6.01 -6.86 8.63
C GLY A 108 -5.78 -5.92 7.44
N THR A 109 -6.78 -5.08 7.13
CA THR A 109 -6.68 -4.05 6.08
C THR A 109 -5.47 -3.13 6.27
N ARG A 110 -5.20 -2.69 7.51
CA ARG A 110 -4.05 -1.84 7.84
C ARG A 110 -2.73 -2.53 7.50
N LYS A 111 -2.57 -3.82 7.83
CA LYS A 111 -1.36 -4.59 7.51
C LYS A 111 -1.22 -4.73 5.99
N THR A 112 -2.30 -5.09 5.29
CA THR A 112 -2.31 -5.21 3.83
C THR A 112 -1.89 -3.93 3.12
N LEU A 113 -2.42 -2.78 3.54
CA LEU A 113 -2.08 -1.48 2.95
C LEU A 113 -0.68 -1.01 3.36
N ALA A 114 -0.27 -1.24 4.61
CA ALA A 114 1.06 -0.86 5.09
C ALA A 114 2.18 -1.64 4.39
N THR A 115 1.99 -2.95 4.16
CA THR A 115 2.97 -3.76 3.40
C THR A 115 3.01 -3.37 1.92
N ALA A 116 1.88 -3.00 1.33
CA ALA A 116 1.83 -2.45 -0.02
C ALA A 116 2.60 -1.13 -0.13
N ALA A 117 2.35 -0.20 0.82
CA ALA A 117 3.02 1.07 0.90
C ALA A 117 4.53 0.89 1.13
N SER A 118 4.94 -0.06 1.97
CA SER A 118 6.35 -0.41 2.19
C SER A 118 7.03 -0.86 0.89
N ALA A 119 6.39 -1.77 0.14
CA ALA A 119 6.93 -2.26 -1.14
C ALA A 119 7.03 -1.17 -2.21
N PHE A 120 6.18 -0.15 -2.16
CA PHE A 120 6.29 1.03 -3.03
C PHE A 120 7.39 1.98 -2.54
N HIS A 121 7.40 2.32 -1.25
CA HIS A 121 8.40 3.21 -0.65
C HIS A 121 9.82 2.69 -0.84
N GLU A 122 10.06 1.39 -0.62
CA GLU A 122 11.39 0.82 -0.82
C GLU A 122 11.88 0.95 -2.26
N ALA A 123 10.97 0.88 -3.26
CA ALA A 123 11.36 0.96 -4.65
C ALA A 123 11.86 2.37 -4.98
N VAL A 124 11.16 3.39 -4.45
CA VAL A 124 11.53 4.80 -4.59
C VAL A 124 12.83 5.10 -3.84
N THR A 125 12.95 4.71 -2.58
CA THR A 125 14.14 4.98 -1.76
C THR A 125 15.36 4.22 -2.26
N ARG A 126 15.21 2.99 -2.76
CA ARG A 126 16.28 2.25 -3.44
C ARG A 126 16.75 2.97 -4.70
N GLY A 127 15.82 3.56 -5.46
CA GLY A 127 16.15 4.42 -6.60
C GLY A 127 16.94 5.69 -6.20
N MET A 128 16.59 6.32 -5.08
CA MET A 128 17.30 7.51 -4.59
C MET A 128 18.69 7.19 -4.02
N LEU A 129 18.80 6.08 -3.29
CA LEU A 129 20.04 5.67 -2.63
C LEU A 129 21.02 5.01 -3.61
N GLY A 130 20.53 4.13 -4.50
CA GLY A 130 21.35 3.48 -5.51
C GLY A 130 21.60 4.37 -6.72
N GLY A 131 20.65 5.23 -7.08
CA GLY A 131 20.70 6.08 -8.26
C GLY A 131 20.55 5.28 -9.57
N VAL A 132 20.06 5.97 -10.59
CA VAL A 132 20.04 5.52 -11.98
C VAL A 132 21.43 5.79 -12.59
N PRO A 133 22.08 4.81 -13.23
CA PRO A 133 23.38 5.04 -13.85
C PRO A 133 23.27 5.99 -15.05
N PRO A 134 24.30 6.83 -15.30
CA PRO A 134 24.32 7.68 -16.49
C PRO A 134 24.27 6.81 -17.76
N PRO A 135 23.67 7.29 -18.86
CA PRO A 135 23.68 6.57 -20.12
C PRO A 135 25.13 6.40 -20.61
N ALA A 136 25.54 5.16 -20.89
CA ALA A 136 26.89 4.86 -21.37
C ALA A 136 27.18 5.48 -22.76
N GLU A 137 26.13 5.68 -23.55
CA GLU A 137 26.06 6.41 -24.83
C GLU A 137 24.55 6.52 -25.18
N SER A 138 24.12 7.53 -25.95
CA SER A 138 22.74 7.60 -26.45
C SER A 138 22.45 6.33 -27.26
N PRO A 139 21.52 5.46 -26.83
CA PRO A 139 21.25 4.24 -27.59
C PRO A 139 20.84 4.64 -29.01
N PRO A 140 21.31 3.93 -30.05
CA PRO A 140 20.87 4.20 -31.41
C PRO A 140 19.35 4.15 -31.44
N PRO A 141 18.68 5.05 -32.19
CA PRO A 141 17.23 5.01 -32.33
C PRO A 141 16.84 3.60 -32.77
N ARG A 142 16.10 2.89 -31.91
CA ARG A 142 15.63 1.54 -32.23
C ARG A 142 14.89 1.62 -33.57
N ARG A 143 15.28 0.75 -34.51
CA ARG A 143 14.60 0.63 -35.80
C ARG A 143 13.14 0.25 -35.51
N TRP A 144 12.23 0.96 -36.16
CA TRP A 144 10.79 0.73 -36.07
C TRP A 144 10.46 -0.75 -36.33
N ASP A 145 9.72 -1.38 -35.41
CA ASP A 145 9.15 -2.72 -35.54
C ASP A 145 7.64 -2.58 -35.30
N PRO A 146 6.76 -2.90 -36.27
CA PRO A 146 5.32 -2.78 -36.09
C PRO A 146 4.71 -3.76 -35.07
N ASP A 147 5.46 -4.78 -34.61
CA ASP A 147 4.95 -5.86 -33.75
C ASP A 147 5.26 -5.68 -32.24
N HIS A 148 5.64 -4.47 -31.78
CA HIS A 148 5.99 -4.10 -30.37
C HIS A 148 4.98 -4.58 -29.31
N THR A 149 5.05 -5.86 -28.97
CA THR A 149 4.18 -6.56 -28.01
C THR A 149 5.00 -7.46 -27.09
N SER A 150 6.34 -7.30 -27.08
CA SER A 150 7.21 -8.07 -26.22
C SER A 150 7.37 -7.39 -24.85
N ALA A 151 7.34 -8.18 -23.79
CA ALA A 151 7.59 -7.73 -22.42
C ALA A 151 8.95 -7.02 -22.30
N ALA A 152 9.96 -7.54 -22.99
CA ALA A 152 11.32 -7.00 -22.97
C ALA A 152 11.40 -5.60 -23.61
N ASP A 153 10.59 -5.31 -24.61
CA ASP A 153 10.54 -3.99 -25.24
C ASP A 153 9.86 -2.97 -24.34
N LEU A 154 8.72 -3.33 -23.72
CA LEU A 154 8.06 -2.48 -22.73
C LEU A 154 8.99 -2.15 -21.55
N GLU A 155 9.71 -3.16 -21.04
CA GLU A 155 10.70 -3.01 -19.98
C GLU A 155 11.87 -2.10 -20.41
N GLY A 156 12.41 -2.31 -21.61
CA GLY A 156 13.48 -1.49 -22.16
C GLY A 156 13.07 -0.04 -22.43
N SER A 157 11.85 0.18 -22.92
CA SER A 157 11.27 1.51 -23.15
C SER A 157 11.02 2.25 -21.84
N PHE A 158 10.55 1.56 -20.79
CA PHE A 158 10.42 2.14 -19.45
C PHE A 158 11.78 2.53 -18.86
N ASP A 159 12.79 1.64 -18.94
CA ASP A 159 14.17 1.92 -18.48
C ASP A 159 14.79 3.11 -19.22
N PHE A 160 14.56 3.22 -20.53
CA PHE A 160 14.98 4.37 -21.33
C PHE A 160 14.34 5.66 -20.81
N CYS A 161 13.02 5.66 -20.63
CA CYS A 161 12.29 6.83 -20.13
C CYS A 161 12.77 7.23 -18.73
N ALA A 162 13.02 6.28 -17.83
CA ALA A 162 13.55 6.56 -16.51
C ALA A 162 14.92 7.25 -16.57
N ARG A 163 15.84 6.78 -17.44
CA ARG A 163 17.15 7.42 -17.63
C ARG A 163 17.04 8.81 -18.25
N ASP A 164 16.17 8.98 -19.24
CA ASP A 164 15.98 10.24 -19.95
C ASP A 164 15.27 11.29 -19.07
N ILE A 165 14.40 10.86 -18.15
CA ILE A 165 13.85 11.73 -17.08
C ILE A 165 14.96 12.23 -16.14
N VAL A 166 15.91 11.36 -15.78
CA VAL A 166 16.95 11.68 -14.79
C VAL A 166 18.08 12.52 -15.39
N TYR A 167 18.52 12.20 -16.61
CA TYR A 167 19.71 12.80 -17.23
C TYR A 167 19.44 13.63 -18.48
N GLY A 168 18.32 13.42 -19.18
CA GLY A 168 18.01 14.09 -20.44
C GLY A 168 16.91 15.14 -20.31
N ASP A 169 16.15 15.31 -21.40
CA ASP A 169 15.14 16.37 -21.58
C ASP A 169 13.70 15.84 -21.77
N LEU A 170 13.48 14.55 -21.46
CA LEU A 170 12.20 13.89 -21.72
C LEU A 170 11.03 14.60 -21.03
N LEU A 171 11.23 15.09 -19.80
CA LEU A 171 10.20 15.82 -19.06
C LEU A 171 9.76 17.08 -19.81
N GLU A 172 10.71 17.87 -20.30
CA GLU A 172 10.47 19.06 -21.10
C GLU A 172 9.71 18.71 -22.38
N ARG A 173 10.15 17.66 -23.08
CA ARG A 173 9.49 17.22 -24.32
C ARG A 173 8.08 16.72 -24.08
N LEU A 174 7.83 15.97 -23.00
CA LEU A 174 6.50 15.50 -22.62
C LEU A 174 5.56 16.65 -22.24
N PHE A 175 6.04 17.60 -21.45
CA PHE A 175 5.26 18.78 -21.08
C PHE A 175 4.97 19.64 -22.32
N HIS A 176 5.95 19.84 -23.20
CA HIS A 176 5.72 20.53 -24.46
C HIS A 176 4.67 19.82 -25.33
N PHE A 177 4.76 18.49 -25.46
CA PHE A 177 3.80 17.71 -26.22
C PHE A 177 2.39 17.73 -25.61
N ALA A 178 2.27 17.77 -24.28
CA ALA A 178 0.99 17.93 -23.59
C ALA A 178 0.24 19.18 -24.04
N ARG A 179 0.94 20.22 -24.54
CA ARG A 179 0.30 21.42 -25.12
C ARG A 179 -0.22 21.20 -26.55
N GLN A 180 0.33 20.23 -27.26
CA GLN A 180 0.06 19.99 -28.68
C GLN A 180 -1.01 18.92 -28.89
N SER A 181 -1.06 17.93 -28.01
CA SER A 181 -1.92 16.75 -28.18
C SER A 181 -2.45 16.25 -26.84
N GLN A 182 -3.66 15.68 -26.88
CA GLN A 182 -4.26 14.90 -25.81
C GLN A 182 -4.01 13.39 -25.98
N ASP A 183 -3.28 12.98 -27.02
CA ASP A 183 -2.94 11.59 -27.32
C ASP A 183 -1.44 11.36 -27.09
N PHE A 184 -1.08 11.07 -25.84
CA PHE A 184 0.30 10.82 -25.41
C PHE A 184 0.86 9.49 -25.94
N ASP A 185 0.00 8.56 -26.36
CA ASP A 185 0.44 7.29 -26.95
C ASP A 185 1.14 7.50 -28.31
N ARG A 186 0.87 8.63 -28.98
CA ARG A 186 1.48 9.00 -30.26
C ARG A 186 2.73 9.87 -30.15
N PHE A 187 3.18 10.23 -28.95
CA PHE A 187 4.35 11.10 -28.79
C PHE A 187 5.62 10.44 -29.35
N SER A 188 5.86 9.19 -28.96
CA SER A 188 6.88 8.31 -29.54
C SER A 188 6.54 6.87 -29.15
N LEU A 189 7.08 5.90 -29.90
CA LEU A 189 6.88 4.48 -29.58
C LEU A 189 7.35 4.16 -28.16
N GLN A 190 8.53 4.66 -27.76
CA GLN A 190 9.08 4.41 -26.43
C GLN A 190 8.17 4.90 -25.31
N ILE A 191 7.47 6.02 -25.52
CA ILE A 191 6.52 6.55 -24.55
C ILE A 191 5.20 5.79 -24.57
N GLY A 192 4.72 5.37 -25.74
CA GLY A 192 3.58 4.46 -25.84
C GLY A 192 3.81 3.16 -25.07
N ASP A 193 4.97 2.53 -25.27
CA ASP A 193 5.38 1.31 -24.56
C ASP A 193 5.52 1.55 -23.05
N ALA A 194 6.16 2.64 -22.64
CA ALA A 194 6.31 2.97 -21.22
C ALA A 194 4.95 3.23 -20.55
N ILE A 195 4.01 3.90 -21.23
CA ILE A 195 2.64 4.10 -20.76
C ILE A 195 1.94 2.74 -20.62
N GLU A 196 2.07 1.84 -21.60
CA GLU A 196 1.46 0.52 -21.54
C GLU A 196 2.05 -0.34 -20.41
N TYR A 197 3.38 -0.28 -20.21
CA TYR A 197 4.06 -0.90 -19.07
C TYR A 197 3.47 -0.40 -17.74
N ILE A 198 3.29 0.92 -17.57
CA ILE A 198 2.69 1.53 -16.38
C ILE A 198 1.23 1.07 -16.19
N VAL A 199 0.44 1.04 -17.27
CA VAL A 199 -0.96 0.59 -17.24
C VAL A 199 -1.07 -0.85 -16.76
N ILE A 200 -0.25 -1.76 -17.28
CA ILE A 200 -0.27 -3.18 -16.87
C ILE A 200 0.16 -3.34 -15.41
N HIS A 201 1.15 -2.58 -14.94
CA HIS A 201 1.59 -2.62 -13.54
C HIS A 201 0.53 -2.04 -12.60
N LEU A 202 -0.15 -0.95 -12.97
CA LEU A 202 -1.26 -0.40 -12.20
C LEU A 202 -2.47 -1.34 -12.18
N ALA A 203 -2.81 -1.96 -13.32
CA ALA A 203 -3.86 -2.97 -13.39
C ALA A 203 -3.57 -4.16 -12.48
N THR A 204 -2.32 -4.60 -12.48
CA THR A 204 -1.84 -5.68 -11.63
C THR A 204 -1.96 -5.33 -10.14
N PHE A 205 -1.59 -4.11 -9.76
CA PHE A 205 -1.74 -3.62 -8.40
C PHE A 205 -3.21 -3.60 -7.97
N LEU A 206 -4.10 -3.03 -8.78
CA LEU A 206 -5.54 -2.96 -8.50
C LEU A 206 -6.16 -4.35 -8.41
N HIS A 207 -5.84 -5.25 -9.35
CA HIS A 207 -6.29 -6.64 -9.34
C HIS A 207 -5.83 -7.35 -8.06
N HIS A 208 -4.57 -7.19 -7.66
CA HIS A 208 -4.08 -7.82 -6.44
C HIS A 208 -4.81 -7.27 -5.20
N MET A 209 -4.95 -5.95 -5.11
CA MET A 209 -5.56 -5.26 -3.97
C MET A 209 -7.05 -5.62 -3.79
N PHE A 210 -7.82 -5.70 -4.88
CA PHE A 210 -9.27 -5.91 -4.81
C PHE A 210 -9.73 -7.36 -5.00
N ILE A 211 -8.96 -8.18 -5.73
CA ILE A 211 -9.35 -9.56 -6.09
C ILE A 211 -8.56 -10.61 -5.33
N CYS A 212 -7.23 -10.48 -5.30
CA CYS A 212 -6.36 -11.50 -4.69
C CYS A 212 -6.28 -11.35 -3.17
N SER A 213 -6.29 -10.12 -2.66
CA SER A 213 -6.21 -9.85 -1.23
C SER A 213 -7.46 -10.35 -0.49
N PRO A 214 -7.33 -11.00 0.68
CA PRO A 214 -8.48 -11.42 1.48
C PRO A 214 -9.38 -10.23 1.88
N GLU A 215 -8.80 -9.03 1.97
CA GLU A 215 -9.44 -7.77 2.34
C GLU A 215 -10.10 -7.04 1.16
N GLY A 216 -9.87 -7.48 -0.08
CA GLY A 216 -10.32 -6.80 -1.29
C GLY A 216 -11.82 -6.52 -1.34
N PRO A 217 -12.70 -7.50 -1.08
CA PRO A 217 -14.15 -7.25 -1.06
C PRO A 217 -14.61 -6.30 0.04
N TYR A 218 -13.90 -6.27 1.16
CA TYR A 218 -14.17 -5.34 2.25
C TYR A 218 -13.76 -3.91 1.87
N LEU A 219 -12.55 -3.73 1.32
CA LEU A 219 -12.08 -2.45 0.76
C LEU A 219 -13.05 -1.92 -0.30
N LEU A 220 -13.54 -2.80 -1.18
CA LEU A 220 -14.51 -2.44 -2.21
C LEU A 220 -15.84 -1.94 -1.62
N LYS A 221 -16.34 -2.58 -0.55
CA LYS A 221 -17.53 -2.12 0.19
C LYS A 221 -17.32 -0.72 0.78
N LEU A 222 -16.13 -0.43 1.32
CA LEU A 222 -15.82 0.90 1.85
C LEU A 222 -15.79 1.97 0.75
N ILE A 223 -15.13 1.70 -0.38
CA ILE A 223 -15.09 2.62 -1.52
C ILE A 223 -16.50 2.85 -2.08
N GLU A 224 -17.30 1.79 -2.23
CA GLU A 224 -18.69 1.89 -2.68
C GLU A 224 -19.54 2.72 -1.72
N SER A 225 -19.37 2.53 -0.41
CA SER A 225 -20.09 3.29 0.61
C SER A 225 -19.69 4.78 0.60
N PHE A 226 -18.40 5.07 0.46
CA PHE A 226 -17.91 6.44 0.33
C PHE A 226 -18.43 7.12 -0.95
N SER A 227 -18.33 6.46 -2.11
CA SER A 227 -18.80 7.01 -3.39
C SER A 227 -20.30 7.34 -3.34
N LYS A 228 -21.11 6.49 -2.69
CA LYS A 228 -22.56 6.75 -2.50
C LYS A 228 -22.86 7.98 -1.65
N LEU A 229 -22.00 8.30 -0.68
CA LEU A 229 -22.17 9.46 0.20
C LEU A 229 -21.54 10.74 -0.37
N TYR A 230 -20.61 10.62 -1.32
CA TYR A 230 -19.89 11.76 -1.88
C TYR A 230 -20.81 12.63 -2.77
N PRO A 231 -20.88 13.96 -2.53
CA PRO A 231 -21.82 14.83 -3.24
C PRO A 231 -21.31 15.32 -4.59
N TYR A 232 -21.14 14.40 -5.55
CA TYR A 232 -20.61 14.73 -6.88
C TYR A 232 -21.36 15.90 -7.56
N THR A 233 -22.69 15.95 -7.43
CA THR A 233 -23.52 17.00 -8.03
C THR A 233 -23.28 18.36 -7.40
N MET A 234 -23.23 18.45 -6.07
CA MET A 234 -22.98 19.72 -5.37
C MET A 234 -21.54 20.19 -5.57
N VAL A 235 -20.58 19.28 -5.64
CA VAL A 235 -19.19 19.61 -5.98
C VAL A 235 -19.12 20.18 -7.39
N ALA A 236 -19.75 19.52 -8.37
CA ALA A 236 -19.81 20.01 -9.74
C ALA A 236 -20.51 21.37 -9.84
N GLN A 237 -21.60 21.59 -9.10
CA GLN A 237 -22.32 22.87 -9.03
C GLN A 237 -21.44 23.98 -8.41
N THR A 238 -20.75 23.68 -7.32
CA THR A 238 -19.86 24.64 -6.65
C THR A 238 -18.72 25.05 -7.58
N LEU A 239 -18.13 24.11 -8.33
CA LEU A 239 -17.09 24.39 -9.32
C LEU A 239 -17.57 25.22 -10.53
N ARG A 240 -18.89 25.41 -10.72
CA ARG A 240 -19.43 26.31 -11.75
C ARG A 240 -19.42 27.79 -11.34
N LEU A 241 -19.20 28.10 -10.07
CA LEU A 241 -19.07 29.48 -9.61
C LEU A 241 -17.84 30.11 -10.29
N GLY A 242 -18.02 31.21 -11.04
CA GLY A 242 -16.96 31.76 -11.89
C GLY A 242 -15.80 32.43 -11.12
N ASN A 243 -16.07 32.98 -9.94
CA ASN A 243 -15.02 33.56 -9.09
C ASN A 243 -14.37 32.48 -8.22
N ALA A 244 -13.05 32.29 -8.35
CA ALA A 244 -12.31 31.26 -7.62
C ALA A 244 -12.38 31.42 -6.09
N ALA A 245 -12.32 32.64 -5.55
CA ALA A 245 -12.40 32.85 -4.11
C ALA A 245 -13.79 32.49 -3.57
N THR A 246 -14.86 32.88 -4.27
CA THR A 246 -16.23 32.47 -3.94
C THR A 246 -16.40 30.96 -4.05
N MET A 247 -15.82 30.34 -5.08
CA MET A 247 -15.85 28.89 -5.29
C MET A 247 -15.15 28.13 -4.15
N ILE A 248 -13.91 28.52 -3.80
CA ILE A 248 -13.14 27.91 -2.72
C ILE A 248 -13.86 28.08 -1.38
N ASN A 249 -14.39 29.27 -1.10
CA ASN A 249 -15.18 29.52 0.12
C ASN A 249 -16.44 28.66 0.17
N ALA A 250 -17.16 28.51 -0.96
CA ALA A 250 -18.32 27.64 -1.05
C ALA A 250 -17.94 26.15 -0.87
N MET A 251 -16.80 25.72 -1.43
CA MET A 251 -16.28 24.35 -1.30
C MET A 251 -15.85 24.04 0.15
N ASN A 252 -15.13 24.95 0.79
CA ASN A 252 -14.77 24.86 2.20
C ASN A 252 -16.02 24.90 3.08
N LYS A 253 -17.03 25.69 2.74
CA LYS A 253 -18.31 25.66 3.46
C LYS A 253 -19.03 24.32 3.30
N LEU A 254 -19.07 23.76 2.09
CA LEU A 254 -19.68 22.47 1.80
C LEU A 254 -19.06 21.34 2.64
N PHE A 255 -17.72 21.26 2.70
CA PHE A 255 -17.04 20.13 3.33
C PHE A 255 -16.63 20.34 4.79
N LEU A 256 -16.26 21.57 5.18
CA LEU A 256 -15.55 21.86 6.42
C LEU A 256 -16.34 22.72 7.41
N SER A 257 -17.49 23.27 7.01
CA SER A 257 -18.38 23.92 7.98
C SER A 257 -19.06 22.89 8.85
N LYS A 258 -19.16 23.20 10.15
CA LYS A 258 -19.93 22.39 11.08
C LYS A 258 -21.38 22.35 10.62
N MET A 259 -21.93 21.15 10.46
CA MET A 259 -23.31 21.01 10.04
C MET A 259 -24.23 21.28 11.23
N THR A 260 -25.32 22.02 10.99
CA THR A 260 -26.41 22.17 11.96
C THR A 260 -27.29 20.92 11.96
N MET A 261 -28.04 20.70 13.04
CA MET A 261 -29.00 19.59 13.13
C MET A 261 -29.99 19.54 11.95
N GLY A 262 -30.40 20.70 11.41
CA GLY A 262 -31.26 20.77 10.22
C GLY A 262 -30.56 20.43 8.90
N GLY A 263 -29.30 20.83 8.72
CA GLY A 263 -28.51 20.46 7.53
C GLY A 263 -28.19 18.96 7.46
N ILE A 264 -28.08 18.33 8.64
CA ILE A 264 -27.82 16.90 8.81
C ILE A 264 -29.02 16.05 8.33
N THR A 265 -30.24 16.46 8.66
CA THR A 265 -31.46 15.73 8.29
C THR A 265 -31.71 15.76 6.77
N ASN A 266 -31.39 16.89 6.11
CA ASN A 266 -31.60 17.06 4.67
C ASN A 266 -30.54 16.41 3.79
N TRP A 267 -29.32 16.20 4.29
CA TRP A 267 -28.20 15.77 3.44
C TRP A 267 -28.37 14.35 2.87
N MET A 268 -29.03 13.43 3.59
CA MET A 268 -29.27 12.05 3.12
C MET A 268 -30.41 11.32 3.89
N GLY A 269 -31.22 12.01 4.72
CA GLY A 269 -32.29 11.37 5.49
C GLY A 269 -31.84 10.45 6.63
N ILE A 270 -30.57 10.54 7.06
CA ILE A 270 -30.00 9.69 8.12
C ILE A 270 -30.15 10.41 9.47
N THR A 271 -31.24 10.10 10.19
CA THR A 271 -31.66 10.77 11.44
C THR A 271 -31.11 10.18 12.73
N GLN A 272 -30.24 9.16 12.69
CA GLN A 272 -29.79 8.51 13.92
C GLN A 272 -28.41 9.05 14.37
N ASN A 273 -28.41 9.65 15.56
CA ASN A 273 -27.24 10.03 16.38
C ASN A 273 -26.27 11.04 15.73
N ALA A 274 -26.79 12.22 15.39
CA ALA A 274 -25.94 13.36 15.08
C ALA A 274 -25.19 13.83 16.34
N ASN A 275 -23.87 13.65 16.38
CA ASN A 275 -23.04 14.38 17.34
C ASN A 275 -22.90 15.83 16.86
N ASP A 276 -23.30 16.78 17.70
CA ASP A 276 -23.15 18.22 17.44
C ASP A 276 -21.70 18.55 17.07
N GLY A 277 -21.50 19.20 15.91
CA GLY A 277 -20.24 19.85 15.56
C GLY A 277 -19.32 19.18 14.53
N MET A 278 -19.71 18.06 13.90
CA MET A 278 -18.97 17.49 12.77
C MET A 278 -19.22 18.26 11.47
N ASN A 279 -18.20 18.36 10.62
CA ASN A 279 -18.36 18.78 9.23
C ASN A 279 -18.77 17.60 8.32
N LEU A 280 -19.04 17.88 7.04
CA LEU A 280 -19.49 16.85 6.09
C LEU A 280 -18.46 15.73 5.89
N MET A 281 -17.17 16.04 5.80
CA MET A 281 -16.14 14.99 5.66
C MET A 281 -16.07 14.08 6.87
N GLN A 282 -16.06 14.65 8.08
CA GLN A 282 -16.11 13.91 9.33
C GLN A 282 -17.38 13.07 9.45
N ARG A 283 -18.51 13.57 8.94
CA ARG A 283 -19.78 12.84 8.95
C ARG A 283 -19.76 11.65 7.99
N MET A 284 -19.27 11.81 6.76
CA MET A 284 -19.13 10.69 5.83
C MET A 284 -18.23 9.60 6.42
N LEU A 285 -17.08 9.99 7.00
CA LEU A 285 -16.17 9.07 7.68
C LEU A 285 -16.87 8.38 8.86
N SER A 286 -17.51 9.15 9.75
CA SER A 286 -18.17 8.61 10.94
C SER A 286 -19.31 7.65 10.59
N ILE A 287 -20.09 7.92 9.55
CA ILE A 287 -21.17 7.04 9.11
C ILE A 287 -20.61 5.69 8.64
N ILE A 288 -19.66 5.72 7.71
CA ILE A 288 -19.08 4.50 7.13
C ILE A 288 -18.43 3.65 8.22
N VAL A 289 -17.66 4.30 9.08
CA VAL A 289 -16.89 3.63 10.13
C VAL A 289 -17.79 3.13 11.27
N ASP A 290 -18.87 3.83 11.63
CA ASP A 290 -19.80 3.38 12.68
C ASP A 290 -20.72 2.26 12.22
N PHE A 291 -21.20 2.27 10.96
CA PHE A 291 -21.90 1.13 10.39
C PHE A 291 -21.04 -0.13 10.43
N ASP A 292 -19.76 0.01 10.09
CA ASP A 292 -18.80 -1.08 10.14
C ASP A 292 -18.55 -1.57 11.56
N ALA A 293 -18.41 -0.66 12.54
CA ALA A 293 -18.35 -1.02 13.96
C ALA A 293 -19.61 -1.80 14.38
N GLY A 294 -20.79 -1.39 13.91
CA GLY A 294 -22.07 -2.07 14.15
C GLY A 294 -22.10 -3.51 13.63
N ASP A 295 -21.58 -3.76 12.42
CA ASP A 295 -21.47 -5.11 11.85
C ASP A 295 -20.59 -6.03 12.73
N PHE A 296 -19.48 -5.51 13.26
CA PHE A 296 -18.63 -6.27 14.19
C PHE A 296 -19.26 -6.48 15.57
N ARG A 297 -19.98 -5.48 16.12
CA ARG A 297 -20.75 -5.66 17.36
C ARG A 297 -21.80 -6.76 17.19
N LYS A 298 -22.52 -6.77 16.07
CA LYS A 298 -23.48 -7.83 15.74
C LYS A 298 -22.81 -9.20 15.64
N ALA A 299 -21.65 -9.29 14.98
CA ALA A 299 -20.89 -10.55 14.90
C ALA A 299 -20.50 -11.08 16.29
N ALA A 300 -20.01 -10.20 17.18
CA ALA A 300 -19.67 -10.57 18.55
C ALA A 300 -20.89 -11.06 19.34
N GLU A 301 -22.05 -10.41 19.19
CA GLU A 301 -23.31 -10.83 19.81
C GLU A 301 -23.83 -12.15 19.25
N THR A 302 -23.65 -12.42 17.96
CA THR A 302 -23.97 -13.72 17.36
C THR A 302 -23.13 -14.83 17.98
N ILE A 303 -21.82 -14.62 18.17
CA ILE A 303 -20.92 -15.60 18.79
C ILE A 303 -21.33 -15.91 20.24
N LYS A 304 -21.74 -14.89 21.02
CA LYS A 304 -22.27 -15.07 22.38
C LYS A 304 -23.57 -15.89 22.43
N LYS A 305 -24.28 -16.06 21.32
CA LYS A 305 -25.55 -16.80 21.22
C LYS A 305 -25.40 -18.19 20.60
N THR A 306 -24.21 -18.58 20.15
CA THR A 306 -23.96 -19.89 19.55
C THR A 306 -24.19 -21.02 20.56
N LYS A 307 -24.69 -22.16 20.07
CA LYS A 307 -24.83 -23.40 20.86
C LYS A 307 -23.44 -23.98 21.15
N ASP A 308 -23.19 -24.47 22.36
CA ASP A 308 -21.85 -24.92 22.81
C ASP A 308 -20.81 -23.79 22.79
N ARG A 309 -21.14 -22.68 23.45
CA ARG A 309 -20.26 -21.52 23.62
C ARG A 309 -19.39 -21.64 24.87
N PRO A 310 -18.23 -20.92 24.90
CA PRO A 310 -17.47 -20.70 26.13
C PRO A 310 -18.31 -20.11 27.26
N SER A 311 -17.87 -20.29 28.51
CA SER A 311 -18.59 -19.70 29.67
C SER A 311 -18.57 -18.16 29.65
N ASP A 312 -19.54 -17.54 30.32
CA ASP A 312 -19.63 -16.07 30.42
C ASP A 312 -18.38 -15.43 31.04
N ARG A 313 -17.68 -16.18 31.90
CA ARG A 313 -16.40 -15.74 32.48
C ARG A 313 -15.33 -15.57 31.39
N HIS A 314 -15.22 -16.48 30.42
CA HIS A 314 -14.28 -16.33 29.31
C HIS A 314 -14.54 -15.05 28.51
N PHE A 315 -15.81 -14.79 28.17
CA PHE A 315 -16.19 -13.58 27.46
C PHE A 315 -15.90 -12.30 28.27
N ALA A 316 -16.14 -12.34 29.58
CA ALA A 316 -15.86 -11.21 30.47
C ALA A 316 -14.36 -10.87 30.53
N VAL A 317 -13.47 -11.88 30.58
CA VAL A 317 -12.01 -11.66 30.55
C VAL A 317 -11.58 -11.00 29.25
N ILE A 318 -12.09 -11.47 28.10
CA ILE A 318 -11.80 -10.84 26.80
C ILE A 318 -12.34 -9.40 26.74
N ASP A 319 -13.58 -9.16 27.18
CA ASP A 319 -14.19 -7.82 27.23
C ASP A 319 -13.42 -6.87 28.16
N TRP A 320 -12.86 -7.39 29.26
CA TRP A 320 -12.00 -6.64 30.17
C TRP A 320 -10.66 -6.33 29.51
N HIS A 321 -10.01 -7.33 28.91
CA HIS A 321 -8.74 -7.16 28.20
C HIS A 321 -8.85 -6.08 27.12
N VAL A 322 -9.87 -6.12 26.24
CA VAL A 322 -10.07 -5.13 25.16
C VAL A 322 -10.09 -3.67 25.64
N LYS A 323 -10.47 -3.43 26.91
CA LYS A 323 -10.56 -2.08 27.50
C LYS A 323 -9.27 -1.66 28.22
N ARG A 324 -8.27 -2.53 28.34
CA ARG A 324 -7.02 -2.25 29.03
C ARG A 324 -6.17 -1.24 28.23
N PRO A 325 -5.25 -0.56 28.92
CA PRO A 325 -4.17 0.20 28.29
C PRO A 325 -3.33 -0.63 27.29
N GLY A 326 -2.80 0.03 26.26
CA GLY A 326 -2.12 -0.62 25.14
C GLY A 326 -0.81 -1.33 25.50
N ASP A 327 -0.11 -0.89 26.55
CA ASP A 327 1.07 -1.58 27.09
C ASP A 327 0.74 -3.00 27.57
N LEU A 328 -0.47 -3.21 28.11
CA LEU A 328 -0.93 -4.53 28.54
C LEU A 328 -1.30 -5.42 27.35
N HIS A 329 -1.82 -4.85 26.25
CA HIS A 329 -2.00 -5.58 24.99
C HIS A 329 -0.65 -5.99 24.38
N GLU A 330 0.34 -5.10 24.39
CA GLU A 330 1.68 -5.39 23.89
C GLU A 330 2.37 -6.47 24.72
N ASN A 331 2.30 -6.38 26.06
CA ASN A 331 2.83 -7.42 26.94
C ASN A 331 2.20 -8.79 26.66
N ALA A 332 0.87 -8.83 26.46
CA ALA A 332 0.19 -10.07 26.09
C ALA A 332 0.69 -10.62 24.74
N ARG A 333 0.91 -9.77 23.73
CA ARG A 333 1.51 -10.19 22.45
C ARG A 333 2.92 -10.75 22.63
N VAL A 334 3.78 -10.03 23.34
CA VAL A 334 5.17 -10.44 23.58
C VAL A 334 5.21 -11.79 24.31
N ASN A 335 4.46 -11.93 25.39
CA ASN A 335 4.39 -13.19 26.14
C ASN A 335 3.83 -14.33 25.28
N SER A 336 2.77 -14.07 24.51
CA SER A 336 2.19 -15.04 23.58
C SER A 336 3.20 -15.52 22.54
N MET A 337 4.05 -14.62 22.03
CA MET A 337 5.11 -14.95 21.07
C MET A 337 6.26 -15.74 21.71
N LEU A 338 6.74 -15.30 22.87
CA LEU A 338 7.86 -15.93 23.59
C LEU A 338 7.50 -17.33 24.09
N ASP A 339 6.30 -17.50 24.65
CA ASP A 339 5.84 -18.77 25.21
C ASP A 339 5.27 -19.73 24.16
N HIS A 340 5.21 -19.30 22.89
CA HIS A 340 4.58 -20.06 21.80
C HIS A 340 3.14 -20.48 22.15
N LYS A 341 2.35 -19.53 22.66
CA LYS A 341 0.95 -19.71 23.03
C LYS A 341 0.07 -18.84 22.17
N SER A 342 -1.21 -19.18 22.09
CA SER A 342 -2.19 -18.27 21.48
C SER A 342 -2.42 -17.03 22.35
N ILE A 343 -2.78 -15.92 21.71
CA ILE A 343 -3.10 -14.67 22.42
C ILE A 343 -4.29 -14.87 23.35
N ILE A 344 -5.28 -15.68 22.96
CA ILE A 344 -6.43 -16.03 23.80
C ILE A 344 -5.99 -16.81 25.04
N THR A 345 -5.13 -17.82 24.88
CA THR A 345 -4.57 -18.57 26.00
C THR A 345 -3.83 -17.64 26.96
N THR A 346 -2.98 -16.76 26.42
CA THR A 346 -2.20 -15.79 27.20
C THR A 346 -3.10 -14.85 28.01
N ILE A 347 -4.14 -14.31 27.38
CA ILE A 347 -5.11 -13.41 28.04
C ILE A 347 -5.87 -14.13 29.16
N LEU A 348 -6.27 -15.39 28.94
CA LEU A 348 -7.00 -16.17 29.94
C LEU A 348 -6.09 -16.60 31.11
N GLU A 349 -4.86 -17.03 30.83
CA GLU A 349 -3.87 -17.44 31.84
C GLU A 349 -3.47 -16.30 32.77
N GLU A 350 -3.38 -15.07 32.24
CA GLU A 350 -3.06 -13.88 33.05
C GLU A 350 -4.11 -13.62 34.14
N GLU A 351 -5.39 -13.92 33.87
CA GLU A 351 -6.49 -13.74 34.82
C GLU A 351 -6.73 -14.98 35.70
N ASP A 352 -6.83 -16.16 35.09
CA ASP A 352 -7.05 -17.43 35.78
C ASP A 352 -6.55 -18.61 34.92
N PRO A 353 -5.42 -19.24 35.30
CA PRO A 353 -4.88 -20.39 34.58
C PRO A 353 -5.86 -21.54 34.36
N ALA A 354 -6.87 -21.70 35.24
CA ALA A 354 -7.87 -22.74 35.09
C ALA A 354 -8.81 -22.50 33.89
N LEU A 355 -9.05 -21.23 33.51
CA LEU A 355 -9.85 -20.90 32.32
C LEU A 355 -9.16 -21.38 31.05
N ALA A 356 -7.86 -21.09 30.93
CA ALA A 356 -7.06 -21.54 29.79
C ALA A 356 -6.92 -23.06 29.73
N ALA A 357 -6.71 -23.72 30.88
CA ALA A 357 -6.60 -25.18 30.95
C ALA A 357 -7.88 -25.92 30.52
N SER A 358 -9.05 -25.28 30.70
CA SER A 358 -10.35 -25.85 30.33
C SER A 358 -10.73 -25.66 28.85
N LEU A 359 -9.90 -24.98 28.07
CA LEU A 359 -10.27 -24.48 26.75
C LEU A 359 -10.14 -25.56 25.65
N SER A 360 -11.27 -25.94 25.06
CA SER A 360 -11.29 -26.78 23.85
C SER A 360 -10.87 -26.02 22.59
N ASN A 361 -10.44 -26.72 21.54
CA ASN A 361 -10.12 -26.09 20.24
C ASN A 361 -11.30 -25.29 19.66
N ALA A 362 -12.53 -25.80 19.83
CA ALA A 362 -13.73 -25.14 19.33
C ALA A 362 -14.05 -23.86 20.11
N HIS A 363 -13.96 -23.92 21.45
CA HIS A 363 -14.15 -22.75 22.31
C HIS A 363 -13.05 -21.71 22.10
N HIS A 364 -11.79 -22.14 21.89
CA HIS A 364 -10.68 -21.26 21.54
C HIS A 364 -10.96 -20.49 20.24
N ALA A 365 -11.37 -21.18 19.17
CA ALA A 365 -11.71 -20.55 17.90
C ALA A 365 -12.84 -19.53 18.05
N LEU A 366 -13.89 -19.85 18.82
CA LEU A 366 -14.98 -18.92 19.10
C LEU A 366 -14.52 -17.69 19.89
N LEU A 367 -13.65 -17.84 20.90
CA LEU A 367 -13.08 -16.72 21.63
C LEU A 367 -12.15 -15.88 20.75
N GLN A 368 -11.40 -16.49 19.84
CA GLN A 368 -10.54 -15.79 18.89
C GLN A 368 -11.35 -14.95 17.90
N GLU A 369 -12.45 -15.49 17.38
CA GLU A 369 -13.39 -14.73 16.53
C GLU A 369 -14.07 -13.60 17.31
N TYR A 370 -14.48 -13.88 18.56
CA TYR A 370 -15.08 -12.90 19.45
C TYR A 370 -14.12 -11.74 19.72
N TYR A 371 -12.89 -12.04 20.12
CA TYR A 371 -11.85 -11.05 20.38
C TYR A 371 -11.57 -10.20 19.14
N SER A 372 -11.42 -10.82 17.97
CA SER A 372 -11.22 -10.14 16.69
C SER A 372 -12.37 -9.18 16.35
N ALA A 373 -13.62 -9.58 16.58
CA ALA A 373 -14.79 -8.73 16.38
C ALA A 373 -14.85 -7.56 17.37
N ARG A 374 -14.54 -7.79 18.65
CA ARG A 374 -14.51 -6.74 19.69
C ARG A 374 -13.41 -5.71 19.43
N LEU A 375 -12.21 -6.16 19.08
CA LEU A 375 -11.12 -5.30 18.66
C LEU A 375 -11.47 -4.50 17.40
N SER A 376 -12.08 -5.14 16.40
CA SER A 376 -12.49 -4.45 15.19
C SER A 376 -13.50 -3.34 15.49
N ALA A 377 -14.51 -3.59 16.32
CA ALA A 377 -15.45 -2.54 16.75
C ALA A 377 -14.74 -1.41 17.52
N ARG A 378 -13.88 -1.74 18.49
CA ARG A 378 -13.07 -0.77 19.24
C ARG A 378 -12.24 0.10 18.32
N ASP A 379 -11.50 -0.48 17.37
CA ASP A 379 -10.63 0.26 16.45
C ASP A 379 -11.41 1.32 15.68
N ARG A 380 -12.61 0.98 15.19
CA ARG A 380 -13.47 1.92 14.44
C ARG A 380 -13.92 3.07 15.33
N GLU A 381 -14.29 2.77 16.57
CA GLU A 381 -14.65 3.80 17.56
C GLU A 381 -13.47 4.73 17.86
N GLN A 382 -12.24 4.21 17.97
CA GLN A 382 -11.03 5.03 18.15
C GLN A 382 -10.72 5.88 16.91
N ILE A 383 -10.84 5.33 15.70
CA ILE A 383 -10.67 6.10 14.46
C ILE A 383 -11.66 7.28 14.40
N ILE A 384 -12.93 7.04 14.74
CA ILE A 384 -13.95 8.11 14.83
C ILE A 384 -13.57 9.13 15.90
N LYS A 385 -13.08 8.68 17.06
CA LYS A 385 -12.64 9.56 18.15
C LYS A 385 -11.54 10.50 17.65
N VAL A 386 -10.51 9.96 16.99
CA VAL A 386 -9.35 10.74 16.52
C VAL A 386 -9.74 11.74 15.43
N PHE A 387 -10.44 11.30 14.38
CA PHE A 387 -10.71 12.18 13.22
C PHE A 387 -11.95 13.08 13.38
N CYS A 388 -12.96 12.64 14.14
CA CYS A 388 -14.26 13.30 14.14
C CYS A 388 -14.69 13.86 15.50
N ARG A 389 -14.04 13.47 16.61
CA ARG A 389 -14.44 13.91 17.97
C ARG A 389 -13.29 14.52 18.79
N SER A 390 -12.14 14.73 18.17
CA SER A 390 -10.98 15.32 18.84
C SER A 390 -11.16 16.81 19.12
N ASN A 391 -10.65 17.25 20.28
CA ASN A 391 -10.49 18.67 20.62
C ASN A 391 -9.03 18.92 21.04
N PRO A 392 -8.27 19.82 20.37
CA PRO A 392 -8.63 20.55 19.16
C PRO A 392 -8.89 19.65 17.94
N ASP A 393 -9.76 20.11 17.04
CA ASP A 393 -10.08 19.45 15.77
C ASP A 393 -8.99 19.74 14.73
N TYR A 394 -7.85 19.08 14.89
CA TYR A 394 -6.73 19.19 13.97
C TYR A 394 -7.05 18.60 12.60
N PHE A 395 -7.96 17.63 12.49
CA PHE A 395 -8.32 17.05 11.18
C PHE A 395 -8.97 18.10 10.28
N THR A 396 -9.97 18.83 10.78
CA THR A 396 -10.56 19.94 10.03
C THR A 396 -9.54 21.03 9.72
N SER A 397 -8.65 21.34 10.67
CA SER A 397 -7.59 22.34 10.46
C SER A 397 -6.64 21.94 9.33
N LEU A 398 -6.17 20.69 9.31
CA LEU A 398 -5.28 20.18 8.26
C LEU A 398 -5.93 20.26 6.88
N MET A 399 -7.23 19.95 6.78
CA MET A 399 -7.95 20.06 5.51
C MET A 399 -8.09 21.51 5.04
N LYS A 400 -8.24 22.47 5.96
CA LYS A 400 -8.23 23.91 5.63
C LYS A 400 -6.86 24.37 5.16
N ASP A 401 -5.80 23.97 5.85
CA ASP A 401 -4.43 24.30 5.47
C ASP A 401 -4.07 23.68 4.10
N GLY A 402 -4.56 22.46 3.82
CA GLY A 402 -4.47 21.82 2.49
C GLY A 402 -5.20 22.59 1.40
N SER A 403 -6.43 23.06 1.67
CA SER A 403 -7.14 23.90 0.72
C SER A 403 -6.45 25.25 0.49
N ALA A 404 -5.87 25.85 1.54
CA ALA A 404 -5.23 27.16 1.47
C ALA A 404 -3.89 27.10 0.74
N SER A 405 -3.08 26.08 1.02
CA SER A 405 -1.79 25.88 0.33
C SER A 405 -1.96 25.57 -1.16
N MET A 406 -3.03 24.86 -1.54
CA MET A 406 -3.37 24.64 -2.95
C MET A 406 -4.09 25.82 -3.62
N GLU A 407 -4.47 26.87 -2.88
CA GLU A 407 -5.31 27.96 -3.42
C GLU A 407 -4.74 28.60 -4.70
N PRO A 408 -3.43 28.95 -4.79
CA PRO A 408 -2.89 29.56 -5.99
C PRO A 408 -3.05 28.68 -7.23
N ILE A 409 -2.80 27.37 -7.08
CA ILE A 409 -2.92 26.37 -8.15
C ILE A 409 -4.40 26.19 -8.53
N ILE A 410 -5.28 25.99 -7.54
CA ILE A 410 -6.73 25.84 -7.75
C ILE A 410 -7.28 27.05 -8.49
N ARG A 411 -6.90 28.27 -8.06
CA ARG A 411 -7.33 29.53 -8.68
C ARG A 411 -6.89 29.65 -10.12
N ALA A 412 -5.61 29.37 -10.42
CA ALA A 412 -5.07 29.46 -11.78
C ALA A 412 -5.78 28.48 -12.73
N VAL A 413 -5.96 27.22 -12.29
CA VAL A 413 -6.62 26.20 -13.09
C VAL A 413 -8.11 26.49 -13.24
N HIS A 414 -8.82 26.80 -12.15
CA HIS A 414 -10.27 27.06 -12.18
C HIS A 414 -10.64 28.25 -13.07
N ALA A 415 -9.80 29.29 -13.12
CA ALA A 415 -10.02 30.46 -13.96
C ALA A 415 -10.03 30.15 -15.46
N ARG A 416 -9.41 29.04 -15.90
CA ARG A 416 -9.17 28.77 -17.33
C ARG A 416 -9.57 27.36 -17.79
N VAL A 417 -9.81 26.46 -16.84
CA VAL A 417 -10.23 25.08 -17.09
C VAL A 417 -11.56 24.83 -16.40
N ALA A 418 -12.52 24.29 -17.15
CA ALA A 418 -13.87 24.01 -16.67
C ALA A 418 -13.89 22.75 -15.77
N LEU A 419 -13.37 22.86 -14.54
CA LEU A 419 -13.20 21.76 -13.59
C LEU A 419 -14.48 20.96 -13.32
N HIS A 420 -15.66 21.61 -13.35
CA HIS A 420 -16.94 20.94 -13.17
C HIS A 420 -17.22 19.84 -14.21
N LYS A 421 -16.60 19.89 -15.40
CA LYS A 421 -16.74 18.86 -16.45
C LYS A 421 -16.02 17.56 -16.12
N TYR A 422 -15.04 17.60 -15.21
CA TYR A 422 -14.23 16.45 -14.83
C TYR A 422 -14.80 15.66 -13.65
N VAL A 423 -15.65 16.26 -12.82
CA VAL A 423 -16.30 15.58 -11.68
C VAL A 423 -17.09 14.33 -12.13
N PRO A 424 -17.94 14.38 -13.19
CA PRO A 424 -18.63 13.18 -13.66
C PRO A 424 -17.68 12.13 -14.27
N LEU A 425 -16.50 12.53 -14.76
CA LEU A 425 -15.51 11.58 -15.30
C LEU A 425 -14.83 10.80 -14.17
N ILE A 426 -14.54 11.47 -13.05
CA ILE A 426 -14.04 10.83 -11.83
C ILE A 426 -15.09 9.85 -11.29
N GLN A 427 -16.35 10.28 -11.19
CA GLN A 427 -17.44 9.40 -10.75
C GLN A 427 -17.55 8.14 -11.64
N LYS A 428 -17.55 8.32 -12.97
CA LYS A 428 -17.60 7.21 -13.92
C LYS A 428 -16.40 6.25 -13.77
N PHE A 429 -15.22 6.75 -13.47
CA PHE A 429 -14.05 5.91 -13.21
C PHE A 429 -14.21 5.11 -11.92
N VAL A 430 -14.66 5.74 -10.83
CA VAL A 430 -14.92 5.06 -9.55
C VAL A 430 -16.00 3.98 -9.71
N ASP A 431 -17.10 4.29 -10.40
CA ASP A 431 -18.16 3.34 -10.70
C ASP A 431 -17.65 2.18 -11.57
N GLY A 432 -16.82 2.49 -12.57
CA GLY A 432 -16.14 1.50 -13.40
C GLY A 432 -15.22 0.58 -12.59
N LEU A 433 -14.42 1.14 -11.69
CA LEU A 433 -13.56 0.38 -10.78
C LEU A 433 -14.37 -0.55 -9.88
N ILE A 434 -15.46 -0.04 -9.28
CA ILE A 434 -16.35 -0.84 -8.44
C ILE A 434 -16.95 -1.99 -9.23
N GLN A 435 -17.41 -1.71 -10.45
CA GLN A 435 -18.05 -2.71 -11.31
C GLN A 435 -17.06 -3.77 -11.81
N THR A 436 -15.86 -3.37 -12.26
CA THR A 436 -14.79 -4.28 -12.69
C THR A 436 -14.31 -5.16 -11.55
N SER A 437 -14.38 -4.68 -10.30
CA SER A 437 -13.93 -5.45 -9.12
C SER A 437 -14.95 -6.50 -8.65
N LYS A 438 -16.17 -6.51 -9.19
CA LYS A 438 -17.22 -7.48 -8.84
C LYS A 438 -17.18 -8.69 -9.78
N PRO A 439 -17.43 -9.93 -9.28
CA PRO A 439 -17.56 -11.08 -10.16
C PRO A 439 -18.73 -10.88 -11.12
N GLU A 440 -18.60 -11.45 -12.33
CA GLU A 440 -19.64 -11.32 -13.35
C GLU A 440 -20.95 -11.96 -12.85
N LYS A 441 -22.07 -11.24 -12.99
CA LYS A 441 -23.37 -11.64 -12.39
C LYS A 441 -23.86 -13.01 -12.86
N LYS A 442 -23.63 -13.37 -14.13
CA LYS A 442 -24.16 -14.60 -14.75
C LYS A 442 -23.22 -15.78 -14.55
N THR A 443 -21.95 -15.60 -14.91
CA THR A 443 -20.94 -16.67 -14.92
C THR A 443 -20.22 -16.83 -13.59
N LYS A 444 -20.37 -15.87 -12.66
CA LYS A 444 -19.62 -15.75 -11.40
C LYS A 444 -18.10 -15.75 -11.59
N VAL A 445 -17.62 -15.49 -12.81
CA VAL A 445 -16.19 -15.48 -13.13
C VAL A 445 -15.54 -14.29 -12.42
N ARG A 446 -14.38 -14.54 -11.80
CA ARG A 446 -13.61 -13.50 -11.12
C ARG A 446 -12.93 -12.56 -12.13
N PRO A 447 -12.81 -11.27 -11.81
CA PRO A 447 -12.04 -10.34 -12.63
C PRO A 447 -10.57 -10.74 -12.71
N SER A 448 -9.97 -10.46 -13.86
CA SER A 448 -8.58 -10.76 -14.22
C SER A 448 -7.74 -9.48 -14.34
N VAL A 449 -6.42 -9.60 -14.47
CA VAL A 449 -5.56 -8.43 -14.69
C VAL A 449 -5.95 -7.69 -15.98
N GLU A 450 -6.29 -8.42 -17.03
CA GLU A 450 -6.73 -7.85 -18.31
C GLU A 450 -7.99 -6.99 -18.17
N ASP A 451 -8.94 -7.38 -17.31
CA ASP A 451 -10.15 -6.58 -17.06
C ASP A 451 -9.82 -5.20 -16.47
N TYR A 452 -8.79 -5.12 -15.62
CA TYR A 452 -8.28 -3.85 -15.10
C TYR A 452 -7.45 -3.07 -16.13
N VAL A 453 -6.71 -3.74 -17.01
CA VAL A 453 -6.03 -3.07 -18.14
C VAL A 453 -7.05 -2.38 -19.03
N VAL A 454 -8.14 -3.07 -19.37
CA VAL A 454 -9.25 -2.52 -20.17
C VAL A 454 -9.89 -1.32 -19.46
N LEU A 455 -10.14 -1.42 -18.14
CA LEU A 455 -10.66 -0.30 -17.34
C LEU A 455 -9.73 0.93 -17.43
N LEU A 456 -8.43 0.75 -17.20
CA LEU A 456 -7.47 1.84 -17.21
C LEU A 456 -7.34 2.46 -18.61
N ARG A 457 -7.23 1.65 -19.66
CA ARG A 457 -7.21 2.12 -21.06
C ARG A 457 -8.46 2.93 -21.40
N LYS A 458 -9.64 2.52 -20.93
CA LYS A 458 -10.91 3.23 -21.15
C LYS A 458 -10.93 4.64 -20.53
N HIS A 459 -10.33 4.82 -19.35
CA HIS A 459 -10.38 6.09 -18.63
C HIS A 459 -9.13 6.98 -18.83
N LYS A 460 -8.00 6.41 -19.30
CA LYS A 460 -6.76 7.13 -19.62
C LYS A 460 -6.97 8.38 -20.50
N PRO A 461 -7.79 8.36 -21.58
CA PRO A 461 -8.04 9.57 -22.38
C PRO A 461 -8.63 10.74 -21.59
N SER A 462 -9.40 10.48 -20.53
CA SER A 462 -9.95 11.54 -19.67
C SER A 462 -8.86 12.27 -18.87
N LEU A 463 -7.86 11.53 -18.39
CA LEU A 463 -6.68 12.09 -17.73
C LEU A 463 -5.84 12.90 -18.73
N PHE A 464 -5.57 12.35 -19.91
CA PHE A 464 -4.77 13.05 -20.92
C PHE A 464 -5.44 14.32 -21.42
N LYS A 465 -6.76 14.31 -21.59
CA LYS A 465 -7.53 15.52 -21.88
C LYS A 465 -7.37 16.58 -20.79
N PHE A 466 -7.44 16.19 -19.52
CA PHE A 466 -7.24 17.11 -18.40
C PHE A 466 -5.83 17.72 -18.43
N LEU A 467 -4.79 16.88 -18.57
CA LEU A 467 -3.40 17.34 -18.66
C LEU A 467 -3.18 18.28 -19.84
N HIS A 468 -3.79 17.99 -20.99
CA HIS A 468 -3.75 18.84 -22.18
C HIS A 468 -4.42 20.20 -21.96
N GLU A 469 -5.64 20.22 -21.42
CA GLU A 469 -6.36 21.47 -21.12
C GLU A 469 -5.60 22.32 -20.09
N VAL A 470 -5.02 21.72 -19.05
CA VAL A 470 -4.18 22.44 -18.08
C VAL A 470 -2.91 22.96 -18.76
N SER A 471 -2.25 22.16 -19.61
CA SER A 471 -1.00 22.55 -20.27
C SER A 471 -1.17 23.71 -21.27
N ILE A 472 -2.28 23.76 -22.00
CA ILE A 472 -2.57 24.88 -22.91
C ILE A 472 -2.95 26.14 -22.13
N ASN A 473 -3.84 26.00 -21.14
CA ASN A 473 -4.47 27.15 -20.52
C ASN A 473 -3.68 27.70 -19.32
N CYS A 474 -2.85 26.89 -18.67
CA CYS A 474 -2.14 27.22 -17.43
C CYS A 474 -0.63 26.94 -17.55
N PRO A 475 0.10 27.60 -18.47
CA PRO A 475 1.53 27.38 -18.66
C PRO A 475 2.37 27.66 -17.41
N GLU A 476 1.91 28.52 -16.51
CA GLU A 476 2.55 28.77 -15.21
C GLU A 476 2.48 27.56 -14.28
N ILE A 477 1.34 26.85 -14.27
CA ILE A 477 1.15 25.63 -13.47
C ILE A 477 1.97 24.51 -14.08
N GLN A 478 1.97 24.42 -15.41
CA GLN A 478 2.81 23.49 -16.13
C GLN A 478 4.29 23.68 -15.77
N LYS A 479 4.81 24.92 -15.82
CA LYS A 479 6.19 25.22 -15.47
C LYS A 479 6.50 24.87 -14.02
N LEU A 480 5.61 25.22 -13.09
CA LEU A 480 5.77 24.94 -11.66
C LEU A 480 5.97 23.44 -11.37
N PHE A 481 5.14 22.58 -11.97
CA PHE A 481 5.28 21.13 -11.81
C PHE A 481 6.48 20.56 -12.57
N LEU A 482 6.83 21.12 -13.74
CA LEU A 482 8.02 20.73 -14.50
C LEU A 482 9.30 21.01 -13.71
N ASP A 483 9.42 22.20 -13.12
CA ASP A 483 10.57 22.60 -12.32
C ASP A 483 10.72 21.68 -11.10
N TRP A 484 9.62 21.38 -10.39
CA TRP A 484 9.63 20.43 -9.28
C TRP A 484 10.04 19.01 -9.69
N VAL A 485 9.43 18.43 -10.72
CA VAL A 485 9.74 17.04 -11.10
C VAL A 485 11.18 16.91 -11.63
N LYS A 486 11.70 17.94 -12.29
CA LYS A 486 13.13 17.99 -12.69
C LYS A 486 14.05 18.04 -11.47
N GLU A 487 13.72 18.84 -10.46
CA GLU A 487 14.50 18.88 -9.22
C GLU A 487 14.44 17.54 -8.48
N ALA A 488 13.25 16.96 -8.36
CA ALA A 488 13.04 15.64 -7.76
C ALA A 488 13.84 14.55 -8.49
N ALA A 489 13.86 14.56 -9.83
CA ALA A 489 14.60 13.60 -10.65
C ALA A 489 16.12 13.61 -10.39
N LYS A 490 16.69 14.76 -9.96
CA LYS A 490 18.11 14.83 -9.57
C LYS A 490 18.45 13.94 -8.37
N SER A 491 17.48 13.68 -7.48
CA SER A 491 17.64 12.78 -6.33
C SER A 491 17.91 11.33 -6.73
N PHE A 492 17.73 10.99 -8.00
CA PHE A 492 17.99 9.66 -8.55
C PHE A 492 19.28 9.60 -9.38
N ARG A 493 20.09 10.67 -9.41
CA ARG A 493 21.38 10.64 -10.14
C ARG A 493 22.45 9.94 -9.32
N GLN A 494 23.30 9.17 -10.00
CA GLN A 494 24.57 8.75 -9.44
C GLN A 494 25.56 9.93 -9.57
N GLN A 495 26.31 10.21 -8.51
CA GLN A 495 27.34 11.25 -8.60
C GLN A 495 28.42 10.83 -9.61
N PRO A 496 28.92 11.77 -10.43
CA PRO A 496 30.05 11.47 -11.30
C PRO A 496 31.26 11.07 -10.44
N PRO A 497 32.09 10.12 -10.90
CA PRO A 497 33.28 9.70 -10.17
C PRO A 497 34.18 10.91 -9.92
N THR A 498 34.71 11.01 -8.69
CA THR A 498 35.65 12.09 -8.32
C THR A 498 36.92 12.02 -9.15
N TYR A 499 37.66 13.13 -9.25
CA TYR A 499 38.92 13.20 -9.99
C TYR A 499 39.92 12.10 -9.56
N GLU A 500 40.00 11.80 -8.26
CA GLU A 500 40.83 10.72 -7.71
C GLU A 500 40.33 9.32 -8.12
N GLN A 501 39.02 9.10 -8.18
CA GLN A 501 38.43 7.84 -8.64
C GLN A 501 38.63 7.62 -10.13
N SER A 502 38.56 8.67 -10.94
CA SER A 502 38.76 8.59 -12.40
C SER A 502 40.23 8.40 -12.80
N HIS A 503 41.18 8.69 -11.90
CA HIS A 503 42.63 8.55 -12.14
C HIS A 503 43.26 7.38 -11.34
N HIS A 504 42.47 6.56 -10.64
CA HIS A 504 42.99 5.39 -9.94
C HIS A 504 43.50 4.34 -10.96
N PRO A 505 44.67 3.69 -10.77
CA PRO A 505 45.24 2.73 -11.74
C PRO A 505 44.41 1.49 -12.07
N ARG A 506 43.27 1.30 -11.39
CA ARG A 506 42.30 0.21 -11.60
C ARG A 506 40.96 0.71 -12.15
N TYR A 507 40.81 2.02 -12.34
CA TYR A 507 39.64 2.61 -12.95
C TYR A 507 39.74 2.46 -14.47
N HIS A 508 38.96 1.54 -15.02
CA HIS A 508 38.74 1.45 -16.45
C HIS A 508 37.39 2.10 -16.77
N PRO A 509 37.36 3.19 -17.57
CA PRO A 509 36.10 3.79 -18.02
C PRO A 509 35.19 2.75 -18.68
N SER A 510 35.78 1.81 -19.44
CA SER A 510 35.10 0.69 -20.07
C SER A 510 34.70 -0.44 -19.10
N ALA A 511 35.24 -0.57 -17.90
CA ALA A 511 34.72 -1.58 -16.95
C ALA A 511 33.39 -1.12 -16.31
N SER A 512 33.18 0.19 -16.21
CA SER A 512 31.89 0.79 -15.83
C SER A 512 30.91 0.92 -17.00
N ALA A 513 31.42 1.01 -18.24
CA ALA A 513 30.63 1.25 -19.44
C ALA A 513 30.44 0.03 -20.37
N ALA A 514 31.24 -1.04 -20.27
CA ALA A 514 31.21 -2.20 -21.18
C ALA A 514 30.32 -3.37 -20.70
N TYR A 515 29.30 -3.09 -19.89
CA TYR A 515 28.18 -4.02 -19.71
C TYR A 515 26.99 -3.53 -20.52
N HIS A 516 27.10 -3.64 -21.84
CA HIS A 516 25.99 -3.38 -22.75
C HIS A 516 24.93 -4.48 -22.69
N THR A 517 23.68 -4.02 -22.62
CA THR A 517 22.54 -4.55 -23.38
C THR A 517 22.17 -6.01 -23.19
N THR A 518 21.50 -6.30 -22.08
CA THR A 518 20.21 -7.00 -22.13
C THR A 518 19.34 -6.39 -21.03
N GLY A 519 18.03 -6.28 -21.27
CA GLY A 519 17.11 -5.70 -20.30
C GLY A 519 17.28 -6.33 -18.91
N HIS A 520 16.97 -5.53 -17.89
CA HIS A 520 16.97 -5.86 -16.46
C HIS A 520 18.32 -5.80 -15.76
N GLY A 521 18.41 -4.80 -14.88
CA GLY A 521 19.17 -4.86 -13.63
C GLY A 521 20.56 -5.48 -13.74
N ASN A 522 21.50 -4.81 -14.41
CA ASN A 522 22.93 -5.13 -14.23
C ASN A 522 23.87 -4.00 -14.62
N GLY A 523 23.61 -2.79 -14.10
CA GLY A 523 24.53 -1.66 -14.16
C GLY A 523 25.05 -1.30 -12.76
N GLY A 524 25.90 -2.16 -12.19
CA GLY A 524 26.69 -1.91 -10.98
C GLY A 524 25.99 -2.19 -9.64
N GLY A 525 25.98 -3.44 -9.18
CA GLY A 525 25.69 -3.83 -7.78
C GLY A 525 24.54 -3.08 -7.10
N ALA A 526 24.87 -2.29 -6.07
CA ALA A 526 23.94 -1.46 -5.30
C ALA A 526 23.96 0.03 -5.75
N GLY A 527 24.37 0.30 -6.98
CA GLY A 527 24.59 1.65 -7.51
C GLY A 527 25.59 2.44 -6.66
N ALA A 528 25.24 3.69 -6.33
CA ALA A 528 26.06 4.58 -5.52
C ALA A 528 26.38 4.02 -4.11
N LEU A 529 25.54 3.11 -3.57
CA LEU A 529 25.78 2.47 -2.28
C LEU A 529 26.75 1.28 -2.32
N SER A 530 27.18 0.84 -3.51
CA SER A 530 28.05 -0.35 -3.64
C SER A 530 29.30 -0.26 -2.77
N GLY A 531 29.99 0.88 -2.76
CA GLY A 531 31.21 1.07 -1.96
C GLY A 531 30.95 1.07 -0.45
N ALA A 532 29.86 1.70 0.00
CA ALA A 532 29.49 1.75 1.40
C ALA A 532 29.08 0.36 1.93
N LEU A 533 28.25 -0.37 1.17
CA LEU A 533 27.85 -1.74 1.53
C LEU A 533 29.03 -2.71 1.52
N GLN A 534 29.94 -2.57 0.56
CA GLN A 534 31.18 -3.34 0.54
C GLN A 534 32.04 -3.08 1.78
N THR A 535 32.06 -1.85 2.28
CA THR A 535 32.77 -1.46 3.50
C THR A 535 32.13 -2.05 4.74
N LEU A 536 30.79 -1.95 4.87
CA LEU A 536 30.05 -2.58 5.97
C LEU A 536 30.29 -4.09 6.02
N TYR A 537 30.21 -4.78 4.88
CA TYR A 537 30.48 -6.21 4.79
C TYR A 537 31.92 -6.57 5.20
N ARG A 538 32.92 -5.79 4.76
CA ARG A 538 34.33 -6.01 5.13
C ARG A 538 34.58 -5.81 6.63
N GLY A 539 33.76 -5.01 7.31
CA GLY A 539 33.82 -4.80 8.76
C GLY A 539 33.36 -6.01 9.58
N LEU A 540 32.68 -6.99 8.97
CA LEU A 540 32.20 -8.18 9.67
C LEU A 540 33.33 -9.18 9.97
N PRO A 541 33.21 -10.00 11.04
CA PRO A 541 34.08 -11.14 11.27
C PRO A 541 34.10 -12.11 10.08
N ARG A 542 35.22 -12.80 9.85
CA ARG A 542 35.42 -13.68 8.68
C ARG A 542 34.40 -14.82 8.59
N GLU A 543 33.95 -15.34 9.72
CA GLU A 543 32.91 -16.37 9.75
C GLU A 543 31.55 -15.81 9.32
N THR A 544 31.17 -14.66 9.88
CA THR A 544 29.96 -13.93 9.52
C THR A 544 29.97 -13.52 8.04
N GLN A 545 31.13 -13.09 7.49
CA GLN A 545 31.28 -12.79 6.06
C GLN A 545 30.88 -13.99 5.18
N ARG A 546 31.41 -15.18 5.48
CA ARG A 546 31.09 -16.40 4.71
C ARG A 546 29.60 -16.76 4.76
N GLN A 547 28.99 -16.67 5.95
CA GLN A 547 27.57 -16.96 6.13
C GLN A 547 26.67 -15.92 5.45
N VAL A 548 27.00 -14.63 5.57
CA VAL A 548 26.30 -13.56 4.84
C VAL A 548 26.41 -13.79 3.33
N ALA A 549 27.61 -14.02 2.79
CA ALA A 549 27.81 -14.23 1.35
C ALA A 549 26.96 -15.41 0.82
N ALA A 550 26.87 -16.51 1.56
CA ALA A 550 26.02 -17.65 1.18
C ALA A 550 24.53 -17.29 1.11
N VAL A 551 24.03 -16.48 2.05
CA VAL A 551 22.64 -15.97 2.00
C VAL A 551 22.46 -15.02 0.81
N LEU A 552 23.45 -14.16 0.54
CA LEU A 552 23.42 -13.23 -0.60
C LEU A 552 23.40 -13.94 -1.95
N ASP A 553 24.10 -15.05 -2.11
CA ASP A 553 24.07 -15.86 -3.34
C ASP A 553 22.68 -16.49 -3.56
N GLN A 554 22.07 -17.03 -2.50
CA GLN A 554 20.70 -17.55 -2.57
C GLN A 554 19.71 -16.44 -2.93
N HIS A 555 19.87 -15.26 -2.35
CA HIS A 555 18.99 -14.12 -2.59
C HIS A 555 19.18 -13.51 -3.97
N ALA A 556 20.40 -13.49 -4.50
CA ALA A 556 20.66 -13.12 -5.89
C ALA A 556 19.95 -14.08 -6.87
N GLY A 557 19.99 -15.39 -6.59
CA GLY A 557 19.23 -16.39 -7.35
C GLY A 557 17.72 -16.18 -7.26
N TYR A 558 17.20 -15.88 -6.07
CA TYR A 558 15.79 -15.52 -5.86
C TYR A 558 15.38 -14.30 -6.71
N LEU A 559 16.16 -13.22 -6.66
CA LEU A 559 15.92 -12.00 -7.43
C LEU A 559 15.84 -12.28 -8.93
N ALA A 560 16.80 -13.03 -9.47
CA ALA A 560 16.81 -13.42 -10.87
C ALA A 560 15.52 -14.19 -11.26
N GLY A 561 15.09 -15.14 -10.42
CA GLY A 561 13.85 -15.89 -10.62
C GLY A 561 12.59 -15.02 -10.56
N VAL A 562 12.53 -14.04 -9.65
CA VAL A 562 11.42 -13.09 -9.56
C VAL A 562 11.35 -12.21 -10.81
N HIS A 563 12.47 -11.69 -11.28
CA HIS A 563 12.54 -10.87 -12.50
C HIS A 563 12.10 -11.66 -13.75
N GLU A 564 12.62 -12.87 -13.92
CA GLU A 564 12.22 -13.73 -15.04
C GLU A 564 10.73 -14.10 -14.97
N GLY A 565 10.24 -14.45 -13.78
CA GLY A 565 8.81 -14.72 -13.57
C GLY A 565 7.92 -13.51 -13.86
N SER A 566 8.37 -12.30 -13.51
CA SER A 566 7.69 -11.05 -13.83
C SER A 566 7.57 -10.84 -15.34
N ARG A 567 8.68 -10.95 -16.08
CA ARG A 567 8.68 -10.77 -17.54
C ARG A 567 7.78 -11.78 -18.24
N ARG A 568 7.83 -13.05 -17.83
CA ARG A 568 6.92 -14.08 -18.37
C ARG A 568 5.45 -13.75 -18.16
N ARG A 569 5.08 -13.23 -16.97
CA ARG A 569 3.69 -12.81 -16.70
C ARG A 569 3.29 -11.57 -17.52
N LEU A 570 4.20 -10.61 -17.71
CA LEU A 570 3.97 -9.47 -18.58
C LEU A 570 3.70 -9.94 -20.02
N GLN A 571 4.52 -10.83 -20.57
CA GLN A 571 4.33 -11.37 -21.92
C GLN A 571 2.99 -12.08 -22.06
N GLN A 572 2.61 -12.92 -21.09
CA GLN A 572 1.33 -13.63 -21.10
C GLN A 572 0.13 -12.69 -21.16
N ILE A 573 0.18 -11.55 -20.46
CA ILE A 573 -0.88 -10.54 -20.50
C ILE A 573 -0.92 -9.88 -21.88
N LEU A 574 0.24 -9.54 -22.45
CA LEU A 574 0.33 -8.94 -23.80
C LEU A 574 -0.25 -9.88 -24.87
N ASP A 575 0.17 -11.16 -24.87
CA ASP A 575 -0.33 -12.17 -25.81
C ASP A 575 -1.86 -12.31 -25.76
N ARG A 576 -2.43 -12.25 -24.54
CA ARG A 576 -3.89 -12.33 -24.30
C ARG A 576 -4.62 -11.09 -24.77
N LEU A 577 -4.07 -9.90 -24.51
CA LEU A 577 -4.65 -8.64 -24.98
C LEU A 577 -4.61 -8.53 -26.51
N ALA A 578 -3.62 -9.15 -27.16
CA ALA A 578 -3.49 -9.23 -28.61
C ALA A 578 -4.38 -10.33 -29.26
N GLY A 579 -5.05 -11.16 -28.47
CA GLY A 579 -5.87 -12.27 -28.98
C GLY A 579 -5.05 -13.43 -29.56
N VAL A 580 -3.75 -13.50 -29.27
CA VAL A 580 -2.83 -14.53 -29.76
C VAL A 580 -3.02 -15.81 -28.93
N ARG A 581 -4.09 -16.57 -29.24
CA ARG A 581 -4.35 -18.02 -29.04
C ARG A 581 -5.84 -18.25 -28.75
N GLU A 582 -6.54 -18.82 -29.72
CA GLU A 582 -7.78 -19.59 -29.50
C GLU A 582 -7.46 -20.83 -28.65
N SER A 583 -7.56 -20.72 -27.32
CA SER A 583 -7.71 -21.88 -26.47
C SER A 583 -8.36 -21.47 -25.15
N ALA A 584 -9.40 -22.21 -24.75
CA ALA A 584 -10.20 -22.09 -23.53
C ALA A 584 -9.65 -21.11 -22.47
N VAL A 585 -10.31 -19.94 -22.37
CA VAL A 585 -10.10 -18.77 -21.50
C VAL A 585 -9.49 -19.11 -20.13
N ARG A 586 -8.15 -19.21 -20.05
CA ARG A 586 -7.43 -19.10 -18.77
C ARG A 586 -7.10 -17.62 -18.59
N ARG A 587 -7.87 -16.91 -17.77
CA ARG A 587 -7.67 -15.49 -17.39
C ARG A 587 -6.40 -15.29 -16.54
N SER A 588 -5.76 -14.11 -16.59
CA SER A 588 -4.56 -13.87 -15.76
C SER A 588 -4.98 -13.51 -14.36
N MET A 589 -4.73 -14.43 -13.42
CA MET A 589 -4.98 -14.22 -12.00
C MET A 589 -3.73 -13.75 -11.23
N GLN A 590 -2.63 -13.49 -11.94
CA GLN A 590 -1.37 -12.97 -11.41
C GLN A 590 -0.77 -12.02 -12.46
N GLY A 591 -0.18 -10.90 -12.02
CA GLY A 591 0.46 -9.94 -12.92
C GLY A 591 1.96 -9.79 -12.69
N PRO A 592 2.66 -8.99 -13.52
CA PRO A 592 4.08 -8.71 -13.39
C PRO A 592 4.40 -7.78 -12.20
N GLY A 593 5.69 -7.69 -11.88
CA GLY A 593 6.25 -6.75 -10.93
C GLY A 593 7.00 -7.44 -9.79
N VAL A 594 8.25 -7.01 -9.57
CA VAL A 594 9.03 -7.39 -8.39
C VAL A 594 8.37 -6.89 -7.10
N TYR A 595 7.74 -5.71 -7.16
CA TYR A 595 7.02 -5.12 -6.03
C TYR A 595 5.92 -6.05 -5.48
N LEU A 596 5.26 -6.86 -6.33
CA LEU A 596 4.27 -7.83 -5.87
C LEU A 596 4.91 -8.96 -5.06
N ALA A 597 6.07 -9.47 -5.51
CA ALA A 597 6.79 -10.51 -4.79
C ALA A 597 7.22 -10.00 -3.41
N ARG A 598 7.72 -8.76 -3.34
CA ARG A 598 8.06 -8.06 -2.09
C ARG A 598 6.86 -7.88 -1.18
N TRP A 599 5.74 -7.41 -1.74
CA TRP A 599 4.51 -7.28 -0.98
C TRP A 599 4.02 -8.63 -0.43
N HIS A 600 4.06 -9.70 -1.23
CA HIS A 600 3.69 -11.04 -0.79
C HIS A 600 4.61 -11.57 0.29
N ALA A 601 5.91 -11.32 0.21
CA ALA A 601 6.85 -11.71 1.24
C ALA A 601 6.51 -11.07 2.59
N LEU A 602 6.24 -9.76 2.62
CA LEU A 602 5.82 -9.06 3.84
C LEU A 602 4.48 -9.57 4.38
N LEU A 603 3.53 -9.88 3.50
CA LEU A 603 2.25 -10.47 3.90
C LEU A 603 2.45 -11.87 4.48
N ASP A 604 3.24 -12.71 3.82
CA ASP A 604 3.48 -14.09 4.22
C ASP A 604 4.25 -14.19 5.53
N GLY A 605 5.24 -13.33 5.73
CA GLY A 605 6.07 -13.26 6.93
C GLY A 605 5.40 -12.61 8.13
N ALA A 606 4.22 -11.98 7.96
CA ALA A 606 3.52 -11.34 9.07
C ALA A 606 3.14 -12.37 10.14
N VAL A 607 3.67 -12.23 11.35
CA VAL A 607 3.42 -13.17 12.46
C VAL A 607 1.95 -13.11 12.90
N ILE A 608 1.36 -14.28 13.11
CA ILE A 608 -0.03 -14.48 13.50
C ILE A 608 -0.08 -15.37 14.75
N THR A 609 -0.97 -15.05 15.71
CA THR A 609 -1.19 -15.86 16.90
C THR A 609 -1.46 -17.34 16.54
N PRO A 610 -0.96 -18.31 17.32
CA PRO A 610 -1.33 -19.72 17.20
C PRO A 610 -2.84 -19.94 17.11
N GLY A 611 -3.24 -20.94 16.32
CA GLY A 611 -4.65 -21.27 16.03
C GLY A 611 -5.27 -22.31 16.96
N ALA A 612 -4.54 -22.75 17.99
CA ALA A 612 -4.98 -23.75 18.94
C ALA A 612 -4.60 -23.31 20.38
N PRO A 613 -5.34 -23.76 21.40
CA PRO A 613 -4.96 -23.59 22.80
C PRO A 613 -3.73 -24.43 23.16
N GLY A 614 -3.02 -24.02 24.22
CA GLY A 614 -1.89 -24.77 24.79
C GLY A 614 -0.53 -24.11 24.65
N HIS A 615 0.49 -24.75 25.25
CA HIS A 615 1.89 -24.32 25.23
C HIS A 615 2.65 -24.97 24.07
N GLY A 616 3.69 -24.30 23.56
CA GLY A 616 4.57 -24.87 22.53
C GLY A 616 3.91 -25.04 21.16
N VAL A 617 2.84 -24.29 20.87
CA VAL A 617 2.14 -24.32 19.59
C VAL A 617 2.90 -23.46 18.59
N VAL A 618 3.10 -23.99 17.38
CA VAL A 618 3.86 -23.31 16.32
C VAL A 618 3.22 -21.96 15.99
N LEU A 619 4.03 -20.90 16.04
CA LEU A 619 3.64 -19.57 15.57
C LEU A 619 3.22 -19.65 14.10
N ARG A 620 2.08 -19.05 13.78
CA ARG A 620 1.62 -18.95 12.41
C ARG A 620 2.19 -17.68 11.78
N CYS A 621 2.17 -17.63 10.48
CA CYS A 621 2.45 -16.44 9.70
C CYS A 621 1.34 -16.22 8.66
N GLY A 622 1.36 -15.07 7.98
CA GLY A 622 0.30 -14.69 7.06
C GLY A 622 0.08 -15.70 5.93
N ARG A 623 1.11 -16.49 5.58
CA ARG A 623 0.98 -17.58 4.61
C ARG A 623 0.02 -18.69 5.08
N ASP A 624 0.00 -18.97 6.39
CA ASP A 624 -0.74 -20.10 6.99
C ASP A 624 -2.24 -19.80 7.09
N ILE A 625 -2.60 -18.53 6.94
CA ILE A 625 -3.98 -18.03 7.00
C ILE A 625 -4.46 -17.47 5.65
N ARG A 626 -3.75 -17.78 4.55
CA ARG A 626 -4.15 -17.36 3.19
C ARG A 626 -5.58 -17.83 2.91
N GLY A 627 -6.48 -16.86 2.70
CA GLY A 627 -7.90 -17.11 2.42
C GLY A 627 -8.83 -17.05 3.63
N SER A 628 -8.31 -16.96 4.86
CA SER A 628 -9.11 -16.73 6.07
C SER A 628 -9.55 -15.26 6.17
N ARG A 629 -10.77 -15.02 6.64
CA ARG A 629 -11.32 -13.67 6.89
C ARG A 629 -11.76 -13.53 8.34
N ALA A 630 -11.61 -12.33 8.90
CA ALA A 630 -12.17 -12.02 10.22
C ALA A 630 -13.70 -12.08 10.20
N ALA A 631 -14.29 -12.61 11.27
CA ALA A 631 -15.74 -12.60 11.48
C ALA A 631 -16.29 -11.16 11.45
N GLY A 632 -17.47 -10.96 10.86
CA GLY A 632 -18.09 -9.64 10.68
C GLY A 632 -17.68 -8.89 9.40
N LYS A 633 -16.59 -9.29 8.73
CA LYS A 633 -16.24 -8.80 7.37
C LYS A 633 -17.08 -9.50 6.29
N THR A 634 -18.40 -9.50 6.43
CA THR A 634 -19.29 -10.03 5.40
C THR A 634 -19.44 -8.99 4.28
N GLY A 635 -18.68 -9.16 3.20
CA GLY A 635 -19.00 -8.55 1.91
C GLY A 635 -20.19 -9.30 1.29
N MET A 636 -21.25 -8.55 0.96
CA MET A 636 -22.44 -9.01 0.24
C MET A 636 -23.23 -10.16 0.92
N LYS A 637 -24.02 -9.85 1.96
CA LYS A 637 -25.25 -10.63 2.22
C LYS A 637 -26.25 -10.31 1.12
N GLY A 638 -26.25 -11.11 0.06
CA GLY A 638 -27.35 -11.18 -0.89
C GLY A 638 -28.14 -12.46 -0.62
N ALA A 639 -29.40 -12.30 -0.23
CA ALA A 639 -30.44 -13.32 -0.11
C ALA A 639 -30.26 -14.40 0.97
N ALA A 640 -30.61 -14.05 2.22
CA ALA A 640 -31.28 -14.96 3.16
C ALA A 640 -31.85 -14.15 4.32
N GLY A 641 -33.07 -13.65 4.13
CA GLY A 641 -34.06 -13.25 5.13
C GLY A 641 -35.41 -13.50 4.43
N GLU A 642 -36.46 -14.03 5.02
CA GLU A 642 -36.92 -14.00 6.41
C GLU A 642 -37.89 -15.18 6.66
N GLU A 643 -37.97 -15.53 7.94
CA GLU A 643 -39.16 -15.94 8.70
C GLU A 643 -39.95 -17.21 8.36
N SER A 644 -39.78 -18.14 9.30
CA SER A 644 -40.79 -19.05 9.85
C SER A 644 -42.14 -18.38 10.12
N GLY A 645 -43.19 -18.87 9.45
CA GLY A 645 -44.59 -18.67 9.82
C GLY A 645 -45.33 -20.00 9.75
N SER A 646 -45.72 -20.52 10.90
CA SER A 646 -46.55 -21.72 11.08
C SER A 646 -47.99 -21.51 10.57
N GLY A 647 -48.54 -22.48 9.85
CA GLY A 647 -49.96 -22.53 9.52
C GLY A 647 -50.34 -23.81 8.76
N SER A 648 -51.05 -24.70 9.46
CA SER A 648 -51.55 -26.02 9.05
C SER A 648 -52.57 -26.01 7.91
N GLY A 649 -52.60 -27.06 7.06
CA GLY A 649 -53.78 -27.41 6.26
C GLY A 649 -53.53 -28.30 5.04
N SER A 650 -53.70 -29.62 5.21
CA SER A 650 -53.98 -30.73 4.27
C SER A 650 -54.15 -30.50 2.75
N GLY A 651 -53.56 -31.39 1.94
CA GLY A 651 -54.12 -31.79 0.63
C GLY A 651 -53.13 -32.28 -0.44
N SER A 652 -52.83 -33.58 -0.44
CA SER A 652 -52.53 -34.53 -1.55
C SER A 652 -51.78 -34.15 -2.85
N ASP A 653 -50.87 -35.08 -3.21
CA ASP A 653 -50.29 -35.49 -4.52
C ASP A 653 -49.31 -34.56 -5.26
N ASP A 654 -48.02 -34.94 -5.25
CA ASP A 654 -47.33 -35.70 -6.32
C ASP A 654 -45.81 -35.47 -6.29
N GLY A 655 -45.02 -36.54 -6.53
CA GLY A 655 -43.68 -36.41 -7.12
C GLY A 655 -42.45 -36.73 -6.27
N SER A 656 -41.80 -37.84 -6.65
CA SER A 656 -40.35 -38.12 -6.57
C SER A 656 -39.67 -38.24 -5.20
N GLY A 657 -39.29 -39.47 -4.86
CA GLY A 657 -38.27 -39.75 -3.86
C GLY A 657 -37.29 -40.78 -4.41
N ASP A 658 -36.01 -40.41 -4.56
CA ASP A 658 -34.96 -41.30 -4.09
C ASP A 658 -33.73 -40.54 -3.60
N SER A 659 -33.11 -41.19 -2.63
CA SER A 659 -32.06 -40.84 -1.68
C SER A 659 -30.82 -40.11 -2.22
N ALA A 660 -30.24 -39.22 -1.41
CA ALA A 660 -28.80 -39.26 -1.10
C ALA A 660 -28.43 -38.30 0.04
N VAL A 661 -28.36 -38.85 1.25
CA VAL A 661 -27.57 -38.34 2.36
C VAL A 661 -26.09 -38.42 1.98
N GLY A 662 -25.38 -37.29 2.05
CA GLY A 662 -23.91 -37.25 2.06
C GLY A 662 -23.26 -36.49 0.91
N LEU A 663 -23.14 -35.16 1.02
CA LEU A 663 -22.29 -34.34 0.12
C LEU A 663 -22.04 -32.94 0.71
N VAL A 664 -21.47 -32.86 1.92
CA VAL A 664 -21.02 -31.57 2.53
C VAL A 664 -19.51 -31.53 2.82
N PRO A 665 -18.79 -32.65 3.02
CA PRO A 665 -17.32 -32.62 3.07
C PRO A 665 -16.62 -32.49 1.69
N ALA A 666 -17.33 -32.65 0.57
CA ALA A 666 -16.71 -32.72 -0.76
C ALA A 666 -16.57 -31.37 -1.51
N LEU A 667 -17.33 -30.33 -1.13
CA LEU A 667 -17.24 -29.00 -1.74
C LEU A 667 -16.13 -28.11 -1.15
N LEU A 668 -15.55 -28.51 -0.01
CA LEU A 668 -14.35 -27.88 0.56
C LEU A 668 -13.04 -28.49 0.02
N LYS A 669 -13.08 -29.69 -0.58
CA LYS A 669 -11.91 -30.30 -1.24
C LYS A 669 -11.66 -29.76 -2.66
N THR A 670 -12.68 -29.26 -3.35
CA THR A 670 -12.51 -28.62 -4.67
C THR A 670 -11.98 -27.18 -4.60
N ALA A 671 -11.87 -26.59 -3.41
CA ALA A 671 -11.17 -25.33 -3.17
C ALA A 671 -9.66 -25.48 -2.88
N GLY A 672 -9.15 -26.72 -2.81
CA GLY A 672 -7.75 -27.02 -2.46
C GLY A 672 -7.05 -28.04 -3.36
N GLY A 673 -7.63 -28.44 -4.49
CA GLY A 673 -7.04 -29.47 -5.35
C GLY A 673 -7.45 -29.35 -6.80
N GLY A 674 -6.78 -28.46 -7.54
CA GLY A 674 -6.78 -28.47 -8.99
C GLY A 674 -5.42 -28.94 -9.49
N ASN A 675 -5.28 -30.24 -9.78
CA ASN A 675 -4.14 -30.78 -10.50
C ASN A 675 -4.23 -30.29 -11.96
N GLY A 676 -3.46 -29.25 -12.29
CA GLY A 676 -3.27 -28.72 -13.62
C GLY A 676 -1.85 -28.17 -13.71
N GLY A 677 -1.00 -28.87 -14.47
CA GLY A 677 0.46 -28.77 -14.43
C GLY A 677 1.07 -27.36 -14.58
N ASN A 678 2.22 -27.19 -13.92
CA ASN A 678 3.18 -26.10 -14.02
C ASN A 678 2.69 -24.67 -13.72
N ALA A 679 1.97 -24.48 -12.61
CA ALA A 679 2.11 -23.24 -11.86
C ALA A 679 3.44 -23.32 -11.07
N THR A 680 4.53 -22.79 -11.62
CA THR A 680 5.78 -22.60 -10.86
C THR A 680 5.42 -21.81 -9.61
N ALA A 681 5.48 -22.43 -8.42
CA ALA A 681 5.37 -21.72 -7.17
C ALA A 681 6.32 -20.52 -7.23
N ALA A 682 5.84 -19.32 -6.88
CA ALA A 682 6.71 -18.15 -6.85
C ALA A 682 7.95 -18.51 -6.03
N PRO A 683 9.16 -18.15 -6.50
CA PRO A 683 10.38 -18.47 -5.76
C PRO A 683 10.23 -17.94 -4.33
N ARG A 684 10.65 -18.74 -3.35
CA ARG A 684 10.54 -18.37 -1.94
C ARG A 684 11.70 -17.45 -1.59
N GLU A 685 11.42 -16.35 -0.91
CA GLU A 685 12.47 -15.49 -0.40
C GLU A 685 13.33 -16.25 0.63
N PRO A 686 14.65 -16.24 0.50
CA PRO A 686 15.57 -16.80 1.50
C PRO A 686 15.40 -16.13 2.86
N ASP A 687 15.75 -16.86 3.93
CA ASP A 687 15.76 -16.26 5.26
C ASP A 687 16.92 -15.25 5.39
N ALA A 688 16.55 -13.98 5.52
CA ALA A 688 17.49 -12.87 5.64
C ALA A 688 17.74 -12.44 7.09
N ALA A 689 17.22 -13.16 8.10
CA ALA A 689 17.34 -12.79 9.51
C ALA A 689 18.80 -12.60 9.94
N PHE A 690 19.68 -13.52 9.53
CA PHE A 690 21.11 -13.44 9.84
C PHE A 690 21.79 -12.21 9.21
N VAL A 691 21.41 -11.85 7.98
CA VAL A 691 21.93 -10.64 7.30
C VAL A 691 21.46 -9.39 8.05
N MET A 692 20.20 -9.36 8.47
CA MET A 692 19.63 -8.24 9.21
C MET A 692 20.23 -8.09 10.61
N GLU A 693 20.54 -9.19 11.30
CA GLU A 693 21.24 -9.17 12.58
C GLU A 693 22.65 -8.59 12.43
N ALA A 694 23.39 -9.01 11.40
CA ALA A 694 24.76 -8.57 11.18
C ALA A 694 24.88 -7.13 10.65
N LEU A 695 23.99 -6.72 9.73
CA LEU A 695 24.16 -5.51 8.92
C LEU A 695 23.00 -4.51 9.03
N GLY A 696 21.87 -4.87 9.65
CA GLY A 696 20.68 -4.01 9.71
C GLY A 696 20.92 -2.71 10.48
N LYS A 697 21.53 -2.78 11.68
CA LYS A 697 21.86 -1.58 12.46
C LYS A 697 22.93 -0.71 11.78
N PRO A 698 24.09 -1.24 11.32
CA PRO A 698 25.06 -0.45 10.56
C PRO A 698 24.47 0.20 9.30
N PHE A 699 23.58 -0.51 8.59
CA PHE A 699 22.89 0.05 7.43
C PHE A 699 21.97 1.21 7.80
N ARG A 700 21.19 1.08 8.88
CA ARG A 700 20.36 2.17 9.43
C ARG A 700 21.20 3.41 9.71
N GLU A 701 22.32 3.25 10.40
CA GLU A 701 23.23 4.35 10.73
C GLU A 701 23.78 5.03 9.46
N LEU A 702 24.13 4.24 8.45
CA LEU A 702 24.55 4.73 7.13
C LEU A 702 23.47 5.59 6.46
N VAL A 703 22.23 5.09 6.35
CA VAL A 703 21.14 5.83 5.69
C VAL A 703 20.65 7.02 6.53
N ALA A 704 20.77 6.94 7.85
CA ALA A 704 20.49 8.03 8.77
C ALA A 704 21.48 9.19 8.60
N GLY A 705 22.76 8.89 8.36
CA GLY A 705 23.76 9.90 7.97
C GLY A 705 23.41 10.60 6.66
N ILE A 706 22.98 9.85 5.64
CA ILE A 706 22.59 10.39 4.32
C ILE A 706 21.37 11.30 4.47
N SER A 707 20.30 10.80 5.09
CA SER A 707 19.04 11.54 5.28
C SER A 707 19.20 12.77 6.17
N GLY A 708 19.98 12.69 7.24
CA GLY A 708 20.23 13.82 8.14
C GLY A 708 20.91 15.00 7.47
N VAL A 709 21.87 14.76 6.57
CA VAL A 709 22.46 15.82 5.71
C VAL A 709 21.38 16.42 4.82
N THR A 710 20.54 15.58 4.21
CA THR A 710 19.51 16.06 3.29
C THR A 710 18.41 16.90 3.95
N ALA A 711 18.01 16.55 5.18
CA ALA A 711 17.01 17.30 5.93
C ALA A 711 17.51 18.71 6.28
N ARG A 712 18.82 18.86 6.56
CA ARG A 712 19.44 20.17 6.81
C ARG A 712 19.41 21.07 5.59
N ASP A 713 19.77 20.55 4.42
CA ASP A 713 19.71 21.33 3.16
C ASP A 713 18.27 21.76 2.84
N GLY A 714 17.28 20.89 3.12
CA GLY A 714 15.87 21.19 2.94
C GLY A 714 15.30 22.23 3.92
N ALA A 715 15.83 22.28 5.16
CA ALA A 715 15.41 23.25 6.17
C ALA A 715 16.00 24.65 5.96
N VAL A 716 17.16 24.77 5.29
CA VAL A 716 17.81 26.06 4.97
C VAL A 716 17.19 26.73 3.74
N GLY A 717 16.37 26.01 2.96
CA GLY A 717 15.74 26.49 1.73
C GLY A 717 14.25 26.84 1.82
N VAL A 718 13.66 26.94 3.02
CA VAL A 718 12.25 27.33 3.26
C VAL A 718 12.18 28.74 3.83
#